data_AF-A0A4R8QMX3-F1
#
_entry.id   AF-A0A4R8QMX3-F1
#
_cell.length_a   1.000
_cell.length_b   1.000
_cell.length_c   1.000
_cell.angle_alpha   90.00
_cell.angle_beta   90.00
_cell.angle_gamma   90.00
#
_symmetry.space_group_name_H-M   'P 1'
#
loop_
_entity.id
_entity.type
_entity.pdbx_description
1 polymer ?
#
loop_
_entity_poly.entity_id
_entity_poly.type
_entity_poly.pdbx_seq_one_letter_code
_entity_poly.pdbx_strand_id
1 'polypeptide(L)'
;MTRKAISRKLPNSQPPSLPAISHGPAEENTPAPSVHSGASDERPASQSSTLKGSDGDSVNFVPKRVLKREIEDLSLRPKRSRARAPPRAGEAAQKIKTLWSPEEEPPKFKGDPSRTFEPRNLKIDQTEVLIKQPETRPISQEQLVAEVKGIYAGLVMVESKCIEVDNAQSSTTESSPKMNNEQWQALIALHRMLLHEHHDFFLASQHPSASPALRRLASKYAMPARMWRHGIHSFLELLRHRLPASLEHMLNFIYLAYSMMALLYETVPTFEDTWIECLGDLGRYRMAIEDDDLNDREVWTSVSRHWYSKASDKAPTTGRLYHHLAILARPNALQQLFYYSKSLCVPIPFLSARESIMTLFEPHLNGSPTRLQEIDAAFVRAHGILFSGRNPEQLAPSVDEFIGSLDNHIGRTTRRWMESGYYIGIALGCSLLEYGSESNVLMREIKSGARTDDTDTTMQGVEAAAPSQRFLDALDFTCRTHDVVFRRFGDPSVTPYLHVTLSFLHHLLKLPAAMAHIESKIPWKLISLMLNTLVGVCSDFDKVESDEFSRNEKDSPRPLPDDFAQRGLLWVEKYDQTKVEEDSKNKGYYPDDWFTAAKIDDEERYFEVASMMEERQDRCLWLGNRIAATGMWLTYDKNLRQFRVAQRYDVEIANLPTDSDTGSDTATPSSEWGREDGADVEMPDA
;
A
#
# COMPACT_ATOMS: atom_id res chain seq x y z
N MET A 1 34.96 18.09 12.19
CA MET A 1 36.06 19.04 11.92
C MET A 1 35.47 20.29 11.32
N THR A 2 35.74 21.46 11.90
CA THR A 2 35.14 22.76 11.56
C THR A 2 35.64 23.30 10.21
N ARG A 3 34.73 23.95 9.46
CA ARG A 3 34.80 24.57 8.10
C ARG A 3 36.02 25.49 7.80
N LYS A 4 37.03 25.59 8.67
CA LYS A 4 38.15 26.56 8.56
C LYS A 4 39.48 26.00 8.06
N ALA A 5 39.59 24.72 7.72
CA ALA A 5 40.87 24.11 7.35
C ALA A 5 41.14 23.98 5.84
N ILE A 6 40.20 24.32 4.95
CA ILE A 6 40.38 24.22 3.49
C ILE A 6 40.22 25.60 2.84
N SER A 7 40.96 26.58 3.33
CA SER A 7 41.13 27.86 2.64
C SER A 7 42.57 28.32 2.80
N ARG A 8 43.48 27.62 2.11
CA ARG A 8 44.83 28.09 1.79
C ARG A 8 45.50 27.13 0.82
N LYS A 9 45.20 27.35 -0.46
CA LYS A 9 46.07 27.22 -1.65
C LYS A 9 45.20 26.87 -2.85
N LEU A 10 44.79 27.89 -3.62
CA LEU A 10 44.56 27.80 -5.05
C LEU A 10 44.66 29.23 -5.64
N PRO A 11 45.23 29.40 -6.86
CA PRO A 11 45.46 30.71 -7.46
C PRO A 11 44.18 31.29 -8.07
N ASN A 12 44.12 32.62 -8.12
CA ASN A 12 43.08 33.40 -8.79
C ASN A 12 42.79 32.86 -10.20
N SER A 13 41.64 32.22 -10.37
CA SER A 13 41.01 32.01 -11.67
C SER A 13 39.55 32.43 -11.55
N GLN A 14 39.09 33.20 -12.54
CA GLN A 14 37.74 33.77 -12.60
C GLN A 14 36.65 32.69 -12.51
N PRO A 15 35.47 33.00 -11.97
CA PRO A 15 34.36 32.05 -11.96
C PRO A 15 33.95 31.70 -13.39
N PRO A 16 33.64 30.42 -13.69
CA PRO A 16 33.14 30.05 -15.01
C PRO A 16 31.74 30.65 -15.20
N SER A 17 31.52 31.21 -16.39
CA SER A 17 30.22 31.69 -16.85
C SER A 17 29.22 30.54 -16.95
N LEU A 18 27.98 30.83 -16.54
CA LEU A 18 26.83 29.93 -16.64
C LEU A 18 26.64 29.47 -18.10
N PRO A 19 26.52 28.16 -18.39
CA PRO A 19 26.10 27.72 -19.70
C PRO A 19 24.60 28.01 -19.89
N ALA A 20 24.26 28.59 -21.04
CA ALA A 20 22.88 28.71 -21.50
C ALA A 20 22.38 27.32 -21.90
N ILE A 21 21.30 26.85 -21.27
CA ILE A 21 20.62 25.61 -21.66
C ILE A 21 19.40 25.99 -22.49
N SER A 22 19.34 25.45 -23.71
CA SER A 22 18.26 25.67 -24.68
C SER A 22 16.92 25.20 -24.13
N HIS A 23 15.88 26.02 -24.31
CA HIS A 23 14.50 25.68 -24.02
C HIS A 23 13.98 24.57 -24.94
N GLY A 24 13.74 23.38 -24.38
CA GLY A 24 12.74 22.42 -24.85
C GLY A 24 11.60 22.35 -23.82
N PRO A 25 10.37 21.96 -24.21
CA PRO A 25 9.24 21.96 -23.29
C PRO A 25 9.44 20.93 -22.17
N ALA A 26 8.95 21.27 -20.98
CA ALA A 26 9.07 20.46 -19.78
C ALA A 26 8.17 19.21 -19.88
N GLU A 27 8.78 18.05 -20.08
CA GLU A 27 8.14 16.76 -19.76
C GLU A 27 8.39 16.44 -18.28
N GLU A 28 7.29 16.13 -17.60
CA GLU A 28 7.20 15.77 -16.19
C GLU A 28 7.84 14.39 -15.95
N ASN A 29 9.17 14.35 -15.83
CA ASN A 29 9.92 13.12 -15.58
C ASN A 29 10.01 12.82 -14.07
N THR A 30 9.08 12.02 -13.58
CA THR A 30 9.23 11.21 -12.36
C THR A 30 10.30 10.12 -12.59
N PRO A 31 11.16 9.77 -11.62
CA PRO A 31 12.25 8.83 -11.84
C PRO A 31 11.73 7.38 -11.92
N ALA A 32 11.89 6.74 -13.09
CA ALA A 32 11.73 5.31 -13.27
C ALA A 32 12.94 4.53 -12.69
N PRO A 33 12.74 3.37 -12.04
CA PRO A 33 13.80 2.37 -11.89
C PRO A 33 13.71 1.35 -13.03
N SER A 34 14.82 1.20 -13.75
CA SER A 34 15.03 0.15 -14.76
C SER A 34 15.13 -1.23 -14.10
N VAL A 35 14.20 -2.11 -14.42
CA VAL A 35 14.29 -3.55 -14.13
C VAL A 35 15.17 -4.19 -15.21
N HIS A 36 16.36 -4.66 -14.85
CA HIS A 36 17.11 -5.57 -15.72
C HIS A 36 16.77 -7.02 -15.33
N SER A 37 15.96 -7.64 -16.18
CA SER A 37 15.79 -9.08 -16.30
C SER A 37 17.07 -9.70 -16.86
N GLY A 38 17.65 -10.65 -16.12
CA GLY A 38 18.71 -11.50 -16.63
C GLY A 38 18.11 -12.72 -17.32
N ALA A 39 18.21 -12.78 -18.65
CA ALA A 39 18.35 -14.01 -19.44
C ALA A 39 18.36 -13.68 -20.94
N SER A 40 19.52 -13.81 -21.61
CA SER A 40 19.75 -14.69 -22.78
C SER A 40 21.02 -14.27 -23.52
N ASP A 41 22.06 -15.11 -23.40
CA ASP A 41 23.21 -15.11 -24.32
C ASP A 41 22.80 -15.78 -25.64
N GLU A 42 23.19 -15.14 -26.73
CA GLU A 42 23.02 -15.58 -28.10
C GLU A 42 23.79 -16.88 -28.39
N ARG A 43 23.10 -17.84 -29.01
CA ARG A 43 23.73 -18.94 -29.75
C ARG A 43 24.18 -18.45 -31.13
N PRO A 44 25.34 -18.88 -31.64
CA PRO A 44 25.54 -19.04 -33.07
C PRO A 44 25.36 -20.51 -33.50
N ALA A 45 24.88 -20.68 -34.73
CA ALA A 45 24.47 -21.94 -35.31
C ALA A 45 25.62 -22.73 -35.97
N SER A 46 25.38 -24.06 -36.02
CA SER A 46 25.88 -25.07 -36.98
C SER A 46 27.30 -25.62 -36.83
N GLN A 47 27.40 -26.93 -36.58
CA GLN A 47 27.75 -27.94 -37.58
C GLN A 47 27.56 -29.36 -37.05
N SER A 48 27.11 -30.25 -37.93
CA SER A 48 26.84 -31.68 -37.68
C SER A 48 28.11 -32.52 -37.70
N SER A 49 28.22 -33.49 -36.79
CA SER A 49 28.78 -34.81 -37.14
C SER A 49 28.42 -35.84 -36.07
N THR A 50 27.76 -36.90 -36.53
CA THR A 50 27.55 -38.20 -35.90
C THR A 50 28.84 -38.81 -35.36
N LEU A 51 28.79 -39.51 -34.21
CA LEU A 51 29.39 -40.84 -34.00
C LEU A 51 29.03 -41.41 -32.61
N LYS A 52 28.92 -42.75 -32.57
CA LYS A 52 28.50 -43.64 -31.47
C LYS A 52 29.50 -43.72 -30.30
N GLY A 53 28.99 -44.00 -29.10
CA GLY A 53 29.47 -45.15 -28.31
C GLY A 53 30.05 -44.90 -26.90
N SER A 54 29.60 -45.75 -25.96
CA SER A 54 30.16 -46.20 -24.67
C SER A 54 30.07 -45.32 -23.41
N ASP A 55 29.18 -45.77 -22.51
CA ASP A 55 29.42 -46.18 -21.11
C ASP A 55 30.44 -45.43 -20.24
N GLY A 56 30.01 -45.04 -19.03
CA GLY A 56 30.90 -44.87 -17.88
C GLY A 56 30.50 -43.80 -16.87
N ASP A 57 29.96 -44.27 -15.74
CA ASP A 57 30.11 -43.74 -14.37
C ASP A 57 29.25 -42.58 -13.84
N SER A 58 28.47 -42.98 -12.82
CA SER A 58 27.74 -42.19 -11.85
C SER A 58 28.68 -41.43 -10.90
N VAL A 59 28.37 -40.17 -10.59
CA VAL A 59 28.76 -39.57 -9.30
C VAL A 59 27.60 -38.73 -8.75
N ASN A 60 27.12 -39.16 -7.59
CA ASN A 60 26.09 -38.52 -6.76
C ASN A 60 26.53 -37.15 -6.23
N PHE A 61 25.61 -36.20 -6.26
CA PHE A 61 25.72 -34.88 -5.63
C PHE A 61 25.34 -35.00 -4.14
N VAL A 62 26.29 -34.73 -3.23
CA VAL A 62 26.07 -34.70 -1.77
C VAL A 62 26.07 -33.24 -1.28
N PRO A 63 25.09 -32.80 -0.47
CA PRO A 63 25.04 -31.43 0.08
C PRO A 63 26.10 -31.20 1.16
N LYS A 64 26.81 -30.05 1.11
CA LYS A 64 27.81 -29.67 2.10
C LYS A 64 27.17 -29.20 3.42
N ARG A 65 27.60 -29.86 4.50
CA ARG A 65 27.19 -29.67 5.89
C ARG A 65 27.81 -28.43 6.55
N VAL A 66 27.02 -27.88 7.45
CA VAL A 66 27.31 -26.97 8.57
C VAL A 66 28.50 -27.47 9.42
N LEU A 67 29.42 -26.57 9.77
CA LEU A 67 30.49 -26.85 10.74
C LEU A 67 30.30 -25.98 12.00
N LYS A 68 29.85 -26.62 13.08
CA LYS A 68 29.83 -26.12 14.45
C LYS A 68 31.19 -26.48 15.08
N ARG A 69 31.89 -25.53 15.71
CA ARG A 69 33.03 -25.83 16.59
C ARG A 69 32.90 -25.06 17.89
N GLU A 70 32.80 -25.84 18.96
CA GLU A 70 32.97 -25.46 20.36
C GLU A 70 34.46 -25.26 20.65
N ILE A 71 34.81 -24.20 21.38
CA ILE A 71 36.03 -24.11 22.20
C ILE A 71 35.64 -23.39 23.50
N GLU A 72 35.73 -24.13 24.60
CA GLU A 72 35.67 -23.60 25.97
C GLU A 72 37.05 -23.08 26.42
N ASP A 73 36.96 -21.93 27.09
CA ASP A 73 37.70 -21.48 28.27
C ASP A 73 39.23 -21.29 28.21
N LEU A 74 39.65 -20.01 28.13
CA LEU A 74 40.78 -19.49 28.92
C LEU A 74 40.53 -17.99 29.23
N SER A 75 40.20 -17.76 30.49
CA SER A 75 39.94 -16.46 31.12
C SER A 75 41.12 -15.49 31.07
N LEU A 76 40.96 -14.30 30.47
CA LEU A 76 41.63 -13.06 30.88
C LEU A 76 40.75 -11.84 30.51
N ARG A 77 40.13 -11.20 31.52
CA ARG A 77 39.41 -9.91 31.39
C ARG A 77 40.40 -8.76 31.18
N PRO A 78 40.02 -7.74 30.37
CA PRO A 78 39.94 -6.40 30.96
C PRO A 78 38.71 -5.55 30.52
N LYS A 79 38.06 -4.99 31.55
CA LYS A 79 37.42 -3.66 31.68
C LYS A 79 36.46 -3.16 30.58
N ARG A 80 35.16 -3.28 30.90
CA ARG A 80 34.02 -2.55 30.31
C ARG A 80 34.16 -1.02 30.48
N SER A 81 34.07 -0.26 29.39
CA SER A 81 33.56 1.11 29.40
C SER A 81 32.11 1.10 28.90
N ARG A 82 31.23 1.77 29.66
CA ARG A 82 29.81 1.93 29.38
C ARG A 82 29.60 2.84 28.16
N ALA A 83 28.98 2.32 27.11
CA ALA A 83 28.25 3.11 26.12
C ALA A 83 26.76 2.72 26.17
N ARG A 84 25.91 3.72 26.10
CA ARG A 84 24.47 3.73 26.39
C ARG A 84 23.68 3.12 25.22
N ALA A 85 22.81 2.16 25.51
CA ALA A 85 21.84 1.62 24.55
C ALA A 85 20.73 2.65 24.22
N PRO A 86 20.13 2.62 23.02
CA PRO A 86 18.99 3.45 22.66
C PRO A 86 17.70 2.97 23.37
N PRO A 87 16.72 3.86 23.63
CA PRO A 87 15.51 3.50 24.36
C PRO A 87 14.55 2.66 23.50
N ARG A 88 13.95 1.64 24.11
CA ARG A 88 12.84 0.86 23.56
C ARG A 88 11.58 1.74 23.47
N ALA A 89 10.95 1.78 22.30
CA ALA A 89 9.58 2.26 22.14
C ALA A 89 8.63 1.22 22.76
N GLY A 90 8.03 1.54 23.90
CA GLY A 90 7.13 0.60 24.58
C GLY A 90 6.56 1.08 25.92
N GLU A 91 7.19 2.05 26.59
CA GLU A 91 6.75 2.49 27.94
C GLU A 91 6.03 3.85 27.99
N ALA A 92 5.84 4.51 26.85
CA ALA A 92 5.16 5.82 26.79
C ALA A 92 3.62 5.74 26.63
N ALA A 93 3.04 4.56 26.38
CA ALA A 93 1.62 4.42 26.06
C ALA A 93 0.69 4.09 27.26
N GLN A 94 1.21 3.92 28.48
CA GLN A 94 0.39 3.53 29.65
C GLN A 94 0.14 4.63 30.70
N LYS A 95 0.45 5.90 30.42
CA LYS A 95 0.25 6.99 31.40
C LYS A 95 -0.59 8.19 30.93
N ILE A 96 -1.36 8.04 29.86
CA ILE A 96 -2.34 9.05 29.41
C ILE A 96 -3.73 8.41 29.29
N LYS A 97 -4.22 7.84 30.39
CA LYS A 97 -5.64 7.50 30.58
C LYS A 97 -5.94 7.64 32.07
N THR A 98 -6.27 8.86 32.48
CA THR A 98 -7.16 9.22 33.61
C THR A 98 -6.86 10.66 34.03
N LEU A 99 -7.51 11.63 33.40
CA LEU A 99 -7.73 12.96 33.99
C LEU A 99 -8.78 13.70 33.14
N TRP A 100 -10.06 13.48 33.46
CA TRP A 100 -11.07 14.52 33.72
C TRP A 100 -12.47 13.89 33.88
N SER A 101 -13.07 14.01 35.06
CA SER A 101 -14.51 13.86 35.30
C SER A 101 -14.98 15.10 36.09
N PRO A 102 -16.09 15.77 35.72
CA PRO A 102 -16.47 17.05 36.30
C PRO A 102 -17.47 16.87 37.45
N GLU A 103 -17.00 16.52 38.65
CA GLU A 103 -17.81 16.54 39.88
C GLU A 103 -16.87 16.28 41.07
N GLU A 104 -16.27 17.32 41.66
CA GLU A 104 -15.77 17.32 43.06
C GLU A 104 -15.24 18.72 43.46
N GLU A 105 -15.73 19.26 44.58
CA GLU A 105 -15.31 20.56 45.14
C GLU A 105 -13.91 20.50 45.81
N PRO A 106 -13.14 21.61 45.84
CA PRO A 106 -11.78 21.61 46.36
C PRO A 106 -11.73 21.67 47.91
N PRO A 107 -10.80 20.92 48.56
CA PRO A 107 -10.66 20.96 50.02
C PRO A 107 -9.86 22.18 50.50
N LYS A 108 -10.36 22.82 51.56
CA LYS A 108 -9.75 23.94 52.28
C LYS A 108 -8.59 23.45 53.15
N PHE A 109 -7.37 23.96 52.92
CA PHE A 109 -6.25 23.78 53.86
C PHE A 109 -6.21 24.91 54.89
N LYS A 110 -6.29 24.52 56.17
CA LYS A 110 -6.13 25.37 57.35
C LYS A 110 -4.63 25.53 57.66
N GLY A 111 -4.18 26.76 57.86
CA GLY A 111 -2.84 27.05 58.37
C GLY A 111 -2.74 26.80 59.88
N ASP A 112 -1.55 26.43 60.35
CA ASP A 112 -1.15 26.60 61.74
C ASP A 112 0.26 27.25 61.80
N PRO A 113 0.43 28.41 62.47
CA PRO A 113 1.65 29.19 62.39
C PRO A 113 2.46 29.06 63.69
N SER A 114 3.39 28.11 63.77
CA SER A 114 4.57 28.27 64.65
C SER A 114 5.59 27.15 64.45
N ARG A 115 6.71 27.47 63.81
CA ARG A 115 8.04 26.99 64.20
C ARG A 115 9.10 27.81 63.48
N THR A 116 9.63 28.76 64.24
CA THR A 116 10.83 29.54 63.96
C THR A 116 12.05 28.62 63.84
N PHE A 117 12.80 28.75 62.74
CA PHE A 117 14.17 28.29 62.61
C PHE A 117 15.03 29.46 62.11
N GLU A 118 16.13 29.71 62.83
CA GLU A 118 17.08 30.79 62.62
C GLU A 118 17.73 30.77 61.22
N PRO A 119 18.15 31.94 60.68
CA PRO A 119 18.74 32.02 59.36
C PRO A 119 20.21 31.55 59.39
N ARG A 120 20.46 30.30 58.99
CA ARG A 120 21.80 29.91 58.53
C ARG A 120 21.99 30.38 57.09
N ASN A 121 22.95 31.30 56.94
CA ASN A 121 23.56 31.73 55.69
C ASN A 121 23.68 30.58 54.66
N LEU A 122 22.79 30.60 53.66
CA LEU A 122 23.02 29.93 52.39
C LEU A 122 23.51 31.01 51.42
N LYS A 123 24.79 30.92 51.05
CA LYS A 123 25.33 31.65 49.91
C LYS A 123 24.44 31.32 48.72
N ILE A 124 23.80 32.34 48.15
CA ILE A 124 23.09 32.23 46.88
C ILE A 124 24.13 31.81 45.85
N ASP A 125 24.07 30.55 45.41
CA ASP A 125 24.81 30.10 44.25
C ASP A 125 24.16 30.79 43.03
N GLN A 126 24.87 31.74 42.44
CA GLN A 126 24.44 32.51 41.27
C GLN A 126 24.55 31.67 39.98
N THR A 127 23.99 30.46 39.95
CA THR A 127 24.17 29.54 38.81
C THR A 127 22.88 29.07 38.13
N GLU A 128 21.75 29.72 38.40
CA GLU A 128 20.53 29.58 37.58
C GLU A 128 20.02 30.93 37.09
N VAL A 129 20.83 31.62 36.30
CA VAL A 129 20.37 32.74 35.47
C VAL A 129 19.87 32.15 34.16
N LEU A 130 18.55 32.21 33.91
CA LEU A 130 18.00 31.98 32.57
C LEU A 130 18.58 33.05 31.62
N ILE A 131 19.53 32.64 30.79
CA ILE A 131 20.15 33.51 29.78
C ILE A 131 19.09 33.78 28.70
N LYS A 132 18.72 35.05 28.49
CA LYS A 132 17.87 35.45 27.37
C LYS A 132 18.48 34.97 26.07
N GLN A 133 17.66 34.44 25.16
CA GLN A 133 18.09 34.08 23.82
C GLN A 133 18.87 35.26 23.21
N PRO A 134 20.09 35.05 22.67
CA PRO A 134 20.86 36.12 22.05
C PRO A 134 20.03 36.82 20.98
N GLU A 135 20.13 38.15 20.88
CA GLU A 135 19.46 38.89 19.82
C GLU A 135 19.94 38.37 18.46
N THR A 136 19.08 37.62 17.77
CA THR A 136 19.33 37.17 16.41
C THR A 136 19.01 38.33 15.49
N ARG A 137 20.06 38.90 14.85
CA ARG A 137 19.82 39.89 13.79
C ARG A 137 19.08 39.19 12.65
N PRO A 138 17.93 39.73 12.17
CA PRO A 138 17.23 39.13 11.05
C PRO A 138 18.16 39.10 9.82
N ILE A 139 18.29 37.94 9.19
CA ILE A 139 19.08 37.79 7.96
C ILE A 139 18.48 38.64 6.85
N SER A 140 19.30 39.45 6.17
CA SER A 140 18.81 40.23 5.04
C SER A 140 18.56 39.32 3.85
N GLN A 141 17.64 39.72 2.97
CA GLN A 141 17.34 38.95 1.76
C GLN A 141 18.57 38.79 0.86
N GLU A 142 19.44 39.81 0.78
CA GLU A 142 20.68 39.76 0.02
C GLU A 142 21.69 38.77 0.61
N GLN A 143 21.83 38.75 1.94
CA GLN A 143 22.68 37.78 2.64
C GLN A 143 22.17 36.36 2.39
N LEU A 144 20.87 36.13 2.52
CA LEU A 144 20.28 34.82 2.27
C LEU A 144 20.49 34.35 0.82
N VAL A 145 20.36 35.25 -0.15
CA VAL A 145 20.67 34.95 -1.57
C VAL A 145 22.15 34.58 -1.75
N ALA A 146 23.06 35.29 -1.10
CA ALA A 146 24.49 34.98 -1.16
C ALA A 146 24.81 33.62 -0.52
N GLU A 147 24.21 33.31 0.63
CA GLU A 147 24.36 32.01 1.31
C GLU A 147 23.83 30.86 0.44
N VAL A 148 22.61 30.96 -0.11
CA VAL A 148 22.05 29.92 -0.99
C VAL A 148 22.94 29.69 -2.23
N LYS A 149 23.50 30.75 -2.81
CA LYS A 149 24.45 30.63 -3.94
C LYS A 149 25.73 29.92 -3.52
N GLY A 150 26.28 30.25 -2.35
CA GLY A 150 27.47 29.60 -1.80
C GLY A 150 27.26 28.12 -1.54
N ILE A 151 26.14 27.75 -0.89
CA ILE A 151 25.75 26.37 -0.64
C ILE A 151 25.57 25.62 -1.96
N TYR A 152 24.84 26.20 -2.93
CA TYR A 152 24.62 25.57 -4.23
C TYR A 152 25.95 25.27 -4.96
N ALA A 153 26.91 26.20 -4.93
CA ALA A 153 28.23 25.99 -5.53
C ALA A 153 29.00 24.85 -4.84
N GLY A 154 28.94 24.77 -3.51
CA GLY A 154 29.52 23.67 -2.74
C GLY A 154 28.86 22.32 -3.07
N LEU A 155 27.53 22.28 -3.05
CA LEU A 155 26.70 21.12 -3.39
C LEU A 155 27.06 20.55 -4.75
N VAL A 156 27.07 21.38 -5.81
CA VAL A 156 27.41 20.92 -7.17
C VAL A 156 28.81 20.34 -7.24
N MET A 157 29.76 20.90 -6.49
CA MET A 157 31.14 20.41 -6.43
C MET A 157 31.22 19.02 -5.79
N VAL A 158 30.53 18.83 -4.66
CA VAL A 158 30.49 17.54 -3.96
C VAL A 158 29.71 16.51 -4.78
N GLU A 159 28.58 16.89 -5.38
CA GLU A 159 27.77 16.01 -6.24
C GLU A 159 28.56 15.50 -7.44
N SER A 160 29.27 16.41 -8.12
CA SER A 160 30.14 16.04 -9.25
C SER A 160 31.20 15.03 -8.80
N LYS A 161 31.73 15.19 -7.57
CA LYS A 161 32.70 14.26 -7.02
C LYS A 161 32.09 12.90 -6.68
N CYS A 162 30.88 12.83 -6.11
CA CYS A 162 30.16 11.57 -5.90
C CYS A 162 29.98 10.83 -7.22
N ILE A 163 29.46 11.51 -8.25
CA ILE A 163 29.22 10.92 -9.57
C ILE A 163 30.52 10.36 -10.18
N GLU A 164 31.60 11.14 -10.16
CA GLU A 164 32.90 10.72 -10.69
C GLU A 164 33.42 9.46 -9.98
N VAL A 165 33.37 9.46 -8.64
CA VAL A 165 33.92 8.37 -7.83
C VAL A 165 33.05 7.11 -7.93
N ASP A 166 31.73 7.24 -7.86
CA ASP A 166 30.80 6.11 -7.99
C ASP A 166 30.91 5.44 -9.36
N ASN A 167 31.01 6.22 -10.43
CA ASN A 167 31.22 5.69 -11.79
C ASN A 167 32.56 4.97 -11.90
N ALA A 168 33.64 5.54 -11.34
CA ALA A 168 34.94 4.89 -11.32
C ALA A 168 34.88 3.55 -10.58
N GLN A 169 34.26 3.50 -9.40
CA GLN A 169 34.13 2.27 -8.62
C GLN A 169 33.19 1.23 -9.25
N SER A 170 32.15 1.68 -9.96
CA SER A 170 31.22 0.80 -10.69
C SER A 170 31.87 0.17 -11.91
N SER A 171 32.75 0.90 -12.61
CA SER A 171 33.50 0.40 -13.77
C SER A 171 34.62 -0.59 -13.41
N THR A 172 34.96 -0.70 -12.13
CA THR A 172 36.09 -1.51 -11.67
C THR A 172 35.69 -3.00 -11.59
N THR A 173 36.24 -3.83 -12.49
CA THR A 173 35.94 -5.26 -12.64
C THR A 173 36.32 -6.11 -11.40
N GLU A 174 35.77 -7.32 -11.27
CA GLU A 174 36.01 -8.28 -10.17
C GLU A 174 37.50 -8.63 -9.93
N SER A 175 38.38 -8.37 -10.90
CA SER A 175 39.83 -8.56 -10.79
C SER A 175 40.57 -7.48 -10.00
N SER A 176 39.88 -6.40 -9.61
CA SER A 176 40.45 -5.34 -8.77
C SER A 176 40.50 -5.75 -7.29
N PRO A 177 41.46 -5.20 -6.51
CA PRO A 177 41.52 -5.48 -5.08
C PRO A 177 40.22 -5.05 -4.40
N LYS A 178 39.68 -5.94 -3.56
CA LYS A 178 38.50 -5.65 -2.73
C LYS A 178 38.71 -4.35 -1.98
N MET A 179 37.74 -3.44 -2.07
CA MET A 179 37.77 -2.17 -1.35
C MET A 179 37.97 -2.41 0.14
N ASN A 180 38.91 -1.68 0.73
CA ASN A 180 39.17 -1.76 2.16
C ASN A 180 38.16 -0.91 2.96
N ASN A 181 38.13 -1.11 4.28
CA ASN A 181 37.18 -0.39 5.15
C ASN A 181 37.39 1.13 5.13
N GLU A 182 38.63 1.62 4.99
CA GLU A 182 38.91 3.06 4.92
C GLU A 182 38.32 3.70 3.67
N GLN A 183 38.40 3.02 2.52
CA GLN A 183 37.81 3.46 1.27
C GLN A 183 36.29 3.51 1.36
N TRP A 184 35.64 2.49 1.95
CA TRP A 184 34.19 2.52 2.19
C TRP A 184 33.76 3.67 3.10
N GLN A 185 34.49 3.89 4.20
CA GLN A 185 34.22 5.01 5.11
C GLN A 185 34.41 6.37 4.43
N ALA A 186 35.39 6.49 3.53
CA ALA A 186 35.59 7.70 2.73
C ALA A 186 34.42 7.95 1.77
N LEU A 187 33.89 6.91 1.10
CA LEU A 187 32.70 7.05 0.26
C LEU A 187 31.46 7.43 1.07
N ILE A 188 31.22 6.75 2.20
CA ILE A 188 30.10 7.09 3.09
C ILE A 188 30.23 8.54 3.57
N ALA A 189 31.44 9.00 3.92
CA ALA A 189 31.67 10.38 4.34
C ALA A 189 31.41 11.38 3.20
N LEU A 190 31.76 11.04 1.97
CA LEU A 190 31.49 11.85 0.78
C LEU A 190 29.97 11.98 0.53
N HIS A 191 29.23 10.87 0.52
CA HIS A 191 27.78 10.90 0.36
C HIS A 191 27.08 11.59 1.53
N ARG A 192 27.56 11.39 2.77
CA ARG A 192 27.08 12.14 3.95
C ARG A 192 27.22 13.65 3.73
N MET A 193 28.36 14.10 3.22
CA MET A 193 28.59 15.52 2.92
C MET A 193 27.60 16.02 1.87
N LEU A 194 27.39 15.28 0.78
CA LEU A 194 26.42 15.65 -0.25
C LEU A 194 25.00 15.80 0.33
N LEU A 195 24.57 14.84 1.16
CA LEU A 195 23.24 14.89 1.79
C LEU A 195 23.10 16.10 2.74
N HIS A 196 24.15 16.46 3.48
CA HIS A 196 24.14 17.67 4.30
C HIS A 196 24.11 18.96 3.47
N GLU A 197 24.84 19.05 2.36
CA GLU A 197 24.79 20.22 1.48
C GLU A 197 23.40 20.38 0.84
N HIS A 198 22.74 19.26 0.46
CA HIS A 198 21.33 19.30 0.04
C HIS A 198 20.40 19.79 1.16
N HIS A 199 20.56 19.27 2.38
CA HIS A 199 19.77 19.70 3.52
C HIS A 199 19.94 21.20 3.82
N ASP A 200 21.18 21.69 3.85
CA ASP A 200 21.49 23.11 4.02
C ASP A 200 20.86 23.95 2.90
N PHE A 201 20.90 23.47 1.64
CA PHE A 201 20.26 24.14 0.51
C PHE A 201 18.74 24.23 0.68
N PHE A 202 18.07 23.15 1.11
CA PHE A 202 16.63 23.17 1.35
C PHE A 202 16.26 24.11 2.50
N LEU A 203 16.94 24.05 3.64
CA LEU A 203 16.67 24.95 4.76
C LEU A 203 16.89 26.42 4.40
N ALA A 204 17.97 26.73 3.68
CA ALA A 204 18.26 28.11 3.28
C ALA A 204 17.27 28.61 2.22
N SER A 205 16.93 27.78 1.22
CA SER A 205 15.99 28.18 0.16
C SER A 205 14.54 28.28 0.65
N GLN A 206 14.15 27.49 1.65
CA GLN A 206 12.80 27.51 2.27
C GLN A 206 12.71 28.36 3.54
N HIS A 207 13.76 29.11 3.88
CA HIS A 207 13.77 29.97 5.07
C HIS A 207 12.59 30.96 5.07
N PRO A 208 12.00 31.33 6.22
CA PRO A 208 10.86 32.26 6.27
C PRO A 208 11.11 33.59 5.53
N SER A 209 12.34 34.13 5.62
CA SER A 209 12.76 35.35 4.90
C SER A 209 13.11 35.14 3.41
N ALA A 210 13.04 33.92 2.89
CA ALA A 210 13.33 33.62 1.48
C ALA A 210 12.23 34.18 0.58
N SER A 211 12.64 34.84 -0.51
CA SER A 211 11.72 35.33 -1.52
C SER A 211 11.06 34.17 -2.29
N PRO A 212 9.90 34.37 -2.92
CA PRO A 212 9.28 33.34 -3.75
C PRO A 212 10.19 32.80 -4.86
N ALA A 213 11.05 33.65 -5.44
CA ALA A 213 12.02 33.23 -6.44
C ALA A 213 13.09 32.28 -5.85
N LEU A 214 13.53 32.53 -4.61
CA LEU A 214 14.51 31.70 -3.92
C LEU A 214 13.92 30.34 -3.53
N ARG A 215 12.68 30.33 -3.01
CA ARG A 215 11.95 29.10 -2.65
C ARG A 215 11.76 28.16 -3.85
N ARG A 216 11.49 28.72 -5.03
CA ARG A 216 11.31 27.95 -6.28
C ARG A 216 12.60 27.30 -6.82
N LEU A 217 13.79 27.68 -6.32
CA LEU A 217 15.04 27.12 -6.85
C LEU A 217 15.15 25.61 -6.63
N ALA A 218 14.65 25.11 -5.50
CA ALA A 218 14.66 23.68 -5.21
C ALA A 218 13.93 22.85 -6.27
N SER A 219 12.73 23.28 -6.69
CA SER A 219 11.99 22.67 -7.80
C SER A 219 12.68 22.94 -9.14
N LYS A 220 13.09 24.19 -9.40
CA LYS A 220 13.72 24.59 -10.67
C LYS A 220 14.97 23.78 -11.00
N TYR A 221 15.77 23.44 -9.99
CA TYR A 221 16.98 22.65 -10.16
C TYR A 221 16.80 21.16 -9.87
N ALA A 222 15.55 20.71 -9.69
CA ALA A 222 15.20 19.33 -9.37
C ALA A 222 16.01 18.77 -8.19
N MET A 223 16.18 19.56 -7.14
CA MET A 223 17.01 19.21 -5.97
C MET A 223 16.59 17.89 -5.32
N PRO A 224 15.28 17.59 -5.11
CA PRO A 224 14.89 16.30 -4.53
C PRO A 224 15.31 15.11 -5.40
N ALA A 225 15.05 15.19 -6.72
CA ALA A 225 15.41 14.12 -7.65
C ALA A 225 16.95 13.92 -7.76
N ARG A 226 17.72 15.01 -7.73
CA ARG A 226 19.19 14.97 -7.72
C ARG A 226 19.74 14.35 -6.44
N MET A 227 19.20 14.76 -5.28
CA MET A 227 19.57 14.19 -3.98
C MET A 227 19.31 12.68 -3.94
N TRP A 228 18.16 12.23 -4.41
CA TRP A 228 17.86 10.80 -4.52
C TRP A 228 18.83 10.10 -5.47
N ARG A 229 18.93 10.56 -6.72
CA ARG A 229 19.71 9.88 -7.77
C ARG A 229 21.22 9.82 -7.45
N HIS A 230 21.82 10.96 -7.12
CA HIS A 230 23.27 11.11 -6.97
C HIS A 230 23.73 11.04 -5.52
N GLY A 231 22.85 11.33 -4.56
CA GLY A 231 23.16 11.27 -3.14
C GLY A 231 22.92 9.90 -2.52
N ILE A 232 21.88 9.18 -2.95
CA ILE A 232 21.39 7.97 -2.26
C ILE A 232 21.43 6.75 -3.17
N HIS A 233 20.64 6.76 -4.24
CA HIS A 233 20.35 5.59 -5.06
C HIS A 233 21.59 5.02 -5.76
N SER A 234 22.37 5.86 -6.46
CA SER A 234 23.62 5.41 -7.13
C SER A 234 24.59 4.71 -6.18
N PHE A 235 24.78 5.27 -4.98
CA PHE A 235 25.66 4.68 -3.98
C PHE A 235 25.07 3.42 -3.34
N LEU A 236 23.75 3.38 -3.09
CA LEU A 236 23.08 2.14 -2.66
C LEU A 236 23.24 1.02 -3.68
N GLU A 237 23.12 1.33 -4.97
CA GLU A 237 23.35 0.35 -6.04
C GLU A 237 24.81 -0.10 -6.08
N LEU A 238 25.78 0.80 -5.95
CA LEU A 238 27.20 0.42 -5.84
C LEU A 238 27.44 -0.54 -4.67
N LEU A 239 26.86 -0.24 -3.50
CA LEU A 239 26.95 -1.10 -2.31
C LEU A 239 26.26 -2.44 -2.56
N ARG A 240 25.07 -2.46 -3.15
CA ARG A 240 24.30 -3.68 -3.45
C ARG A 240 25.06 -4.63 -4.38
N HIS A 241 25.70 -4.11 -5.43
CA HIS A 241 26.49 -4.93 -6.36
C HIS A 241 27.76 -5.53 -5.73
N ARG A 242 28.20 -5.03 -4.57
CA ARG A 242 29.41 -5.49 -3.85
C ARG A 242 29.08 -6.39 -2.64
N LEU A 243 27.82 -6.80 -2.49
CA LEU A 243 27.43 -7.76 -1.46
C LEU A 243 28.12 -9.13 -1.68
N PRO A 244 28.45 -9.87 -0.60
CA PRO A 244 28.17 -9.55 0.80
C PRO A 244 29.22 -8.63 1.47
N ALA A 245 30.32 -8.29 0.78
CA ALA A 245 31.46 -7.58 1.39
C ALA A 245 31.13 -6.14 1.84
N SER A 246 30.11 -5.53 1.27
CA SER A 246 29.63 -4.18 1.58
C SER A 246 28.51 -4.14 2.63
N LEU A 247 28.05 -5.27 3.17
CA LEU A 247 26.80 -5.35 3.96
C LEU A 247 26.75 -4.35 5.13
N GLU A 248 27.77 -4.35 6.00
CA GLU A 248 27.83 -3.42 7.14
C GLU A 248 27.83 -1.95 6.70
N HIS A 249 28.52 -1.65 5.59
CA HIS A 249 28.61 -0.30 5.02
C HIS A 249 27.26 0.13 4.42
N MET A 250 26.55 -0.81 3.78
CA MET A 250 25.21 -0.61 3.23
C MET A 250 24.20 -0.34 4.35
N LEU A 251 24.21 -1.13 5.42
CA LEU A 251 23.38 -0.90 6.60
C LEU A 251 23.63 0.51 7.18
N ASN A 252 24.89 0.85 7.44
CA ASN A 252 25.27 2.16 7.96
C ASN A 252 24.79 3.32 7.07
N PHE A 253 24.92 3.17 5.75
CA PHE A 253 24.48 4.20 4.82
C PHE A 253 22.94 4.31 4.75
N ILE A 254 22.20 3.20 4.78
CA ILE A 254 20.74 3.24 4.82
C ILE A 254 20.23 3.99 6.05
N TYR A 255 20.75 3.69 7.25
CA TYR A 255 20.34 4.41 8.46
C TYR A 255 20.65 5.91 8.40
N LEU A 256 21.78 6.28 7.80
CA LEU A 256 22.15 7.67 7.58
C LEU A 256 21.18 8.37 6.61
N ALA A 257 20.93 7.77 5.45
CA ALA A 257 20.04 8.31 4.44
C ALA A 257 18.61 8.41 5.00
N TYR A 258 18.14 7.39 5.72
CA TYR A 258 16.82 7.38 6.36
C TYR A 258 16.68 8.51 7.38
N SER A 259 17.68 8.71 8.25
CA SER A 259 17.67 9.81 9.23
C SER A 259 17.62 11.18 8.54
N MET A 260 18.33 11.34 7.42
CA MET A 260 18.30 12.58 6.64
C MET A 260 16.93 12.81 5.97
N MET A 261 16.33 11.77 5.37
CA MET A 261 15.02 11.87 4.74
C MET A 261 13.92 12.17 5.78
N ALA A 262 13.98 11.53 6.95
CA ALA A 262 13.04 11.79 8.04
C ALA A 262 13.17 13.24 8.56
N LEU A 263 14.39 13.76 8.68
CA LEU A 263 14.61 15.15 9.05
C LEU A 263 14.03 16.12 8.00
N LEU A 264 14.23 15.85 6.70
CA LEU A 264 13.65 16.67 5.63
C LEU A 264 12.13 16.58 5.57
N TYR A 265 11.55 15.41 5.86
CA TYR A 265 10.12 15.21 5.99
C TYR A 265 9.53 16.15 7.06
N GLU A 266 10.19 16.29 8.22
CA GLU A 266 9.74 17.16 9.30
C GLU A 266 10.02 18.66 9.06
N THR A 267 11.16 18.99 8.43
CA THR A 267 11.64 20.38 8.35
C THR A 267 11.34 21.08 7.03
N VAL A 268 11.04 20.33 5.96
CA VAL A 268 10.82 20.84 4.60
C VAL A 268 9.59 20.18 3.97
N PRO A 269 8.37 20.52 4.44
CA PRO A 269 7.13 19.87 4.00
C PRO A 269 6.76 20.17 2.54
N THR A 270 7.39 21.14 1.89
CA THR A 270 7.14 21.49 0.48
C THR A 270 7.34 20.31 -0.48
N PHE A 271 8.19 19.35 -0.13
CA PHE A 271 8.47 18.16 -0.94
C PHE A 271 8.08 16.87 -0.21
N GLU A 272 7.11 16.95 0.72
CA GLU A 272 6.69 15.86 1.60
C GLU A 272 6.46 14.55 0.83
N ASP A 273 5.76 14.62 -0.30
CA ASP A 273 5.40 13.45 -1.11
C ASP A 273 6.66 12.72 -1.63
N THR A 274 7.68 13.47 -2.05
CA THR A 274 8.96 12.89 -2.47
C THR A 274 9.70 12.24 -1.30
N TRP A 275 9.66 12.85 -0.11
CA TRP A 275 10.33 12.31 1.08
C TRP A 275 9.68 11.02 1.57
N ILE A 276 8.35 10.96 1.58
CA ILE A 276 7.56 9.77 1.93
C ILE A 276 8.00 8.59 1.04
N GLU A 277 8.06 8.80 -0.27
CA GLU A 277 8.47 7.74 -1.20
C GLU A 277 9.92 7.29 -0.99
N CYS A 278 10.85 8.24 -0.79
CA CYS A 278 12.26 7.92 -0.50
C CYS A 278 12.39 7.09 0.78
N LEU A 279 11.59 7.38 1.81
CA LEU A 279 11.56 6.62 3.07
C LEU A 279 11.00 5.20 2.86
N GLY A 280 9.99 5.05 2.01
CA GLY A 280 9.47 3.76 1.56
C GLY A 280 10.53 2.92 0.84
N ASP A 281 11.24 3.53 -0.13
CA ASP A 281 12.32 2.89 -0.89
C ASP A 281 13.47 2.46 0.01
N LEU A 282 13.93 3.33 0.92
CA LEU A 282 14.98 3.01 1.90
C LEU A 282 14.58 1.84 2.82
N GLY A 283 13.34 1.82 3.28
CA GLY A 283 12.81 0.69 4.05
C GLY A 283 12.83 -0.61 3.25
N ARG A 284 12.51 -0.55 1.95
CA ARG A 284 12.59 -1.70 1.04
C ARG A 284 14.01 -2.19 0.82
N TYR A 285 14.98 -1.29 0.62
CA TYR A 285 16.40 -1.68 0.54
C TYR A 285 16.84 -2.41 1.82
N ARG A 286 16.47 -1.88 2.99
CA ARG A 286 16.82 -2.49 4.28
C ARG A 286 16.17 -3.86 4.50
N MET A 287 14.90 -4.01 4.08
CA MET A 287 14.20 -5.29 4.07
C MET A 287 14.87 -6.29 3.12
N ALA A 288 15.27 -5.87 1.93
CA ALA A 288 15.79 -6.75 0.89
C ALA A 288 17.17 -7.34 1.19
N ILE A 289 18.00 -6.65 1.98
CA ILE A 289 19.34 -7.12 2.38
C ILE A 289 19.34 -7.93 3.68
N GLU A 290 18.20 -8.04 4.36
CA GLU A 290 18.06 -8.86 5.56
C GLU A 290 17.70 -10.30 5.17
N ASP A 291 18.69 -11.19 5.27
CA ASP A 291 18.57 -12.62 4.96
C ASP A 291 18.51 -13.49 6.23
N ASP A 292 19.09 -13.07 7.35
CA ASP A 292 19.28 -13.91 8.53
C ASP A 292 18.25 -13.63 9.64
N ASP A 293 17.84 -12.37 9.86
CA ASP A 293 16.89 -12.00 10.91
C ASP A 293 15.47 -11.74 10.36
N LEU A 294 14.59 -12.73 10.51
CA LEU A 294 13.19 -12.64 10.08
C LEU A 294 12.42 -11.50 10.78
N ASN A 295 12.77 -11.17 12.02
CA ASN A 295 12.10 -10.11 12.77
C ASN A 295 12.50 -8.73 12.24
N ASP A 296 13.78 -8.51 11.98
CA ASP A 296 14.24 -7.26 11.36
C ASP A 296 13.66 -7.09 9.96
N ARG A 297 13.59 -8.18 9.19
CA ARG A 297 12.94 -8.16 7.87
C ARG A 297 11.47 -7.76 7.97
N GLU A 298 10.73 -8.31 8.93
CA GLU A 298 9.32 -7.97 9.16
C GLU A 298 9.15 -6.51 9.59
N VAL A 299 9.99 -6.01 10.51
CA VAL A 299 10.00 -4.60 10.95
C VAL A 299 10.17 -3.67 9.75
N TRP A 300 11.15 -3.92 8.89
CA TRP A 300 11.41 -3.06 7.73
C TRP A 300 10.40 -3.22 6.61
N THR A 301 9.77 -4.40 6.50
CA THR A 301 8.59 -4.59 5.65
C THR A 301 7.46 -3.67 6.12
N SER A 302 7.19 -3.63 7.42
CA SER A 302 6.14 -2.78 8.01
C SER A 302 6.46 -1.29 7.90
N VAL A 303 7.71 -0.87 8.14
CA VAL A 303 8.16 0.52 7.94
C VAL A 303 7.95 0.95 6.48
N SER A 304 8.38 0.12 5.53
CA SER A 304 8.21 0.44 4.11
C SER A 304 6.74 0.48 3.70
N ARG A 305 5.93 -0.47 4.18
CA ARG A 305 4.47 -0.51 3.94
C ARG A 305 3.80 0.76 4.45
N HIS A 306 4.11 1.21 5.66
CA HIS A 306 3.58 2.44 6.24
C HIS A 306 3.81 3.65 5.33
N TRP A 307 5.04 3.83 4.84
CA TRP A 307 5.37 4.96 3.96
C TRP A 307 4.64 4.88 2.61
N TYR A 308 4.53 3.70 1.99
CA TYR A 308 3.81 3.58 0.72
C TYR A 308 2.29 3.65 0.88
N SER A 309 1.71 3.18 1.98
CA SER A 309 0.30 3.40 2.29
C SER A 309 0.02 4.91 2.33
N LYS A 310 0.81 5.65 3.10
CA LYS A 310 0.72 7.11 3.22
C LYS A 310 0.93 7.82 1.88
N ALA A 311 1.88 7.37 1.07
CA ALA A 311 2.08 7.88 -0.28
C ALA A 311 0.82 7.66 -1.13
N SER A 312 0.25 6.46 -1.08
CA SER A 312 -0.93 6.09 -1.86
C SER A 312 -2.19 6.83 -1.40
N ASP A 313 -2.27 7.28 -0.16
CA ASP A 313 -3.39 8.12 0.29
C ASP A 313 -3.31 9.54 -0.25
N LYS A 314 -2.10 10.03 -0.50
CA LYS A 314 -1.88 11.35 -1.09
C LYS A 314 -2.01 11.33 -2.61
N ALA A 315 -1.58 10.24 -3.24
CA ALA A 315 -1.64 10.03 -4.68
C ALA A 315 -2.35 8.71 -5.04
N PRO A 316 -3.67 8.58 -4.73
CA PRO A 316 -4.39 7.31 -4.89
C PRO A 316 -4.53 6.86 -6.35
N THR A 317 -4.30 7.75 -7.30
CA THR A 317 -4.40 7.45 -8.73
C THR A 317 -3.11 6.90 -9.33
N THR A 318 -2.04 6.80 -8.53
CA THR A 318 -0.69 6.41 -8.98
C THR A 318 -0.41 4.92 -8.76
N GLY A 319 -0.37 4.16 -9.85
CA GLY A 319 -0.23 2.70 -9.83
C GLY A 319 1.07 2.19 -9.23
N ARG A 320 2.17 2.95 -9.36
CA ARG A 320 3.50 2.55 -8.90
C ARG A 320 3.55 2.33 -7.37
N LEU A 321 2.77 3.09 -6.62
CA LEU A 321 2.69 2.96 -5.16
C LEU A 321 2.05 1.63 -4.75
N TYR A 322 0.98 1.23 -5.44
CA TYR A 322 0.35 -0.07 -5.24
C TYR A 322 1.24 -1.23 -5.69
N HIS A 323 2.03 -1.07 -6.76
CA HIS A 323 3.03 -2.07 -7.14
C HIS A 323 4.04 -2.33 -6.01
N HIS A 324 4.51 -1.29 -5.32
CA HIS A 324 5.42 -1.45 -4.18
C HIS A 324 4.73 -2.10 -2.98
N LEU A 325 3.48 -1.73 -2.69
CA LEU A 325 2.66 -2.41 -1.68
C LEU A 325 2.43 -3.90 -2.01
N ALA A 326 2.29 -4.25 -3.30
CA ALA A 326 2.18 -5.63 -3.71
C ALA A 326 3.44 -6.43 -3.36
N ILE A 327 4.63 -5.90 -3.63
CA ILE A 327 5.89 -6.57 -3.25
C ILE A 327 5.97 -6.81 -1.73
N LEU A 328 5.48 -5.85 -0.94
CA LEU A 328 5.49 -5.88 0.53
C LEU A 328 4.35 -6.70 1.15
N ALA A 329 3.40 -7.17 0.36
CA ALA A 329 2.28 -7.97 0.83
C ALA A 329 2.65 -9.46 1.01
N ARG A 330 3.87 -9.88 0.66
CA ARG A 330 4.34 -11.26 0.90
C ARG A 330 4.32 -11.60 2.41
N PRO A 331 3.88 -12.82 2.80
CA PRO A 331 3.49 -13.96 1.95
C PRO A 331 2.00 -13.99 1.54
N ASN A 332 1.20 -12.95 1.83
CA ASN A 332 -0.23 -12.91 1.52
C ASN A 332 -0.45 -12.80 -0.01
N ALA A 333 -0.78 -13.92 -0.66
CA ALA A 333 -0.96 -14.00 -2.11
C ALA A 333 -2.21 -13.26 -2.61
N LEU A 334 -3.29 -13.27 -1.83
CA LEU A 334 -4.52 -12.56 -2.18
C LEU A 334 -4.30 -11.05 -2.16
N GLN A 335 -3.66 -10.53 -1.12
CA GLN A 335 -3.33 -9.11 -1.02
C GLN A 335 -2.31 -8.67 -2.07
N GLN A 336 -1.34 -9.52 -2.42
CA GLN A 336 -0.44 -9.30 -3.56
C GLN A 336 -1.22 -9.14 -4.88
N LEU A 337 -2.14 -10.07 -5.17
CA LEU A 337 -2.96 -10.03 -6.38
C LEU A 337 -3.83 -8.77 -6.42
N PHE A 338 -4.44 -8.40 -5.29
CA PHE A 338 -5.19 -7.15 -5.15
C PHE A 338 -4.33 -5.93 -5.52
N TYR A 339 -3.18 -5.75 -4.88
CA TYR A 339 -2.34 -4.57 -5.12
C TYR A 339 -1.74 -4.53 -6.53
N TYR A 340 -1.31 -5.67 -7.07
CA TYR A 340 -0.84 -5.70 -8.47
C TYR A 340 -1.98 -5.39 -9.45
N SER A 341 -3.17 -5.94 -9.24
CA SER A 341 -4.34 -5.63 -10.09
C SER A 341 -4.70 -4.15 -10.00
N LYS A 342 -4.75 -3.60 -8.78
CA LYS A 342 -4.98 -2.17 -8.53
C LYS A 342 -3.93 -1.30 -9.22
N SER A 343 -2.64 -1.67 -9.18
CA SER A 343 -1.58 -0.92 -9.85
C SER A 343 -1.77 -0.75 -11.37
N LEU A 344 -2.58 -1.62 -11.99
CA LEU A 344 -2.91 -1.60 -13.41
C LEU A 344 -4.29 -0.97 -13.71
N CYS A 345 -5.16 -0.85 -12.71
CA CYS A 345 -6.56 -0.41 -12.85
C CYS A 345 -6.84 0.90 -12.10
N VAL A 346 -5.84 1.76 -12.00
CA VAL A 346 -5.94 3.15 -11.54
C VAL A 346 -5.68 4.10 -12.73
N PRO A 347 -6.07 5.39 -12.64
CA PRO A 347 -5.90 6.35 -13.74
C PRO A 347 -4.48 6.46 -14.30
N ILE A 348 -3.45 6.39 -13.44
CA ILE A 348 -2.03 6.40 -13.86
C ILE A 348 -1.45 5.00 -13.61
N PRO A 349 -1.66 4.04 -14.53
CA PRO A 349 -1.27 2.65 -14.32
C PRO A 349 0.26 2.48 -14.36
N PHE A 350 0.78 1.54 -13.59
CA PHE A 350 2.20 1.16 -13.62
C PHE A 350 2.40 -0.11 -14.43
N LEU A 351 2.66 0.03 -15.73
CA LEU A 351 2.67 -1.10 -16.68
C LEU A 351 3.73 -2.17 -16.38
N SER A 352 4.87 -1.81 -15.77
CA SER A 352 5.89 -2.78 -15.34
C SER A 352 5.37 -3.77 -14.28
N ALA A 353 4.24 -3.48 -13.63
CA ALA A 353 3.56 -4.46 -12.79
C ALA A 353 3.11 -5.71 -13.56
N ARG A 354 2.90 -5.62 -14.88
CA ARG A 354 2.54 -6.79 -15.72
C ARG A 354 3.62 -7.86 -15.74
N GLU A 355 4.88 -7.47 -15.65
CA GLU A 355 6.00 -8.41 -15.53
C GLU A 355 6.14 -8.89 -14.08
N SER A 356 6.05 -7.97 -13.11
CA SER A 356 6.24 -8.28 -11.69
C SER A 356 5.20 -9.25 -11.12
N ILE A 357 3.94 -9.10 -11.51
CA ILE A 357 2.84 -9.98 -11.07
C ILE A 357 3.05 -11.43 -11.52
N MET A 358 3.80 -11.67 -12.60
CA MET A 358 4.09 -13.04 -13.04
C MET A 358 4.85 -13.85 -11.99
N THR A 359 5.64 -13.21 -11.11
CA THR A 359 6.30 -13.90 -10.00
C THR A 359 5.31 -14.52 -8.99
N LEU A 360 4.08 -14.00 -8.91
CA LEU A 360 2.98 -14.58 -8.14
C LEU A 360 2.33 -15.76 -8.89
N PHE A 361 2.18 -15.64 -10.20
CA PHE A 361 1.47 -16.62 -11.03
C PHE A 361 2.33 -17.81 -11.48
N GLU A 362 3.62 -17.63 -11.73
CA GLU A 362 4.50 -18.68 -12.27
C GLU A 362 4.52 -19.99 -11.47
N PRO A 363 4.61 -19.98 -10.12
CA PRO A 363 4.55 -21.22 -9.35
C PRO A 363 3.25 -22.00 -9.60
N HIS A 364 2.15 -21.28 -9.80
CA HIS A 364 0.82 -21.80 -9.97
C HIS A 364 0.56 -22.29 -11.40
N LEU A 365 1.06 -21.57 -12.40
CA LEU A 365 0.96 -21.92 -13.82
C LEU A 365 1.86 -23.10 -14.19
N ASN A 366 2.98 -23.27 -13.50
CA ASN A 366 3.94 -24.35 -13.75
C ASN A 366 3.67 -25.60 -12.89
N GLY A 367 2.62 -25.60 -12.05
CA GLY A 367 2.30 -26.73 -11.16
C GLY A 367 3.35 -26.96 -10.06
N SER A 368 4.07 -25.92 -9.65
CA SER A 368 5.05 -26.01 -8.56
C SER A 368 4.33 -26.13 -7.21
N PRO A 369 4.86 -26.90 -6.25
CA PRO A 369 4.31 -26.94 -4.90
C PRO A 369 4.28 -25.55 -4.26
N THR A 370 3.13 -25.13 -3.73
CA THR A 370 2.98 -23.83 -3.05
C THR A 370 2.62 -24.05 -1.58
N ARG A 371 2.93 -23.05 -0.74
CA ARG A 371 2.54 -23.05 0.69
C ARG A 371 1.19 -22.38 0.93
N LEU A 372 0.47 -22.02 -0.13
CA LEU A 372 -0.83 -21.36 -0.02
C LEU A 372 -1.92 -22.36 0.35
N GLN A 373 -2.99 -21.86 0.96
CA GLN A 373 -4.22 -22.66 1.10
C GLN A 373 -4.75 -22.99 -0.29
N GLU A 374 -5.38 -24.16 -0.44
CA GLU A 374 -5.88 -24.65 -1.74
C GLU A 374 -6.80 -23.64 -2.43
N ILE A 375 -7.72 -23.01 -1.66
CA ILE A 375 -8.63 -21.98 -2.18
C ILE A 375 -7.89 -20.74 -2.71
N ASP A 376 -6.88 -20.24 -1.99
CA ASP A 376 -6.08 -19.09 -2.42
C ASP A 376 -5.26 -19.44 -3.66
N ALA A 377 -4.70 -20.65 -3.69
CA ALA A 377 -3.95 -21.16 -4.82
C ALA A 377 -4.85 -21.30 -6.07
N ALA A 378 -6.09 -21.78 -5.91
CA ALA A 378 -7.07 -21.89 -6.98
C ALA A 378 -7.47 -20.51 -7.53
N PHE A 379 -7.74 -19.54 -6.65
CA PHE A 379 -8.04 -18.16 -7.03
C PHE A 379 -6.89 -17.51 -7.80
N VAL A 380 -5.67 -17.63 -7.28
CA VAL A 380 -4.45 -17.09 -7.92
C VAL A 380 -4.15 -17.79 -9.25
N ARG A 381 -4.38 -19.12 -9.35
CA ARG A 381 -4.29 -19.87 -10.62
C ARG A 381 -5.26 -19.33 -11.66
N ALA A 382 -6.55 -19.21 -11.32
CA ALA A 382 -7.57 -18.71 -12.23
C ALA A 382 -7.22 -17.31 -12.76
N HIS A 383 -6.83 -16.38 -11.87
CA HIS A 383 -6.36 -15.07 -12.28
C HIS A 383 -5.07 -15.12 -13.11
N GLY A 384 -4.12 -16.00 -12.80
CA GLY A 384 -2.89 -16.16 -13.59
C GLY A 384 -3.17 -16.63 -15.02
N ILE A 385 -4.13 -17.54 -15.20
CA ILE A 385 -4.59 -18.02 -16.51
C ILE A 385 -5.32 -16.89 -17.25
N LEU A 386 -6.28 -16.22 -16.59
CA LEU A 386 -6.99 -15.07 -17.15
C LEU A 386 -6.06 -13.92 -17.51
N PHE A 387 -4.96 -13.70 -16.77
CA PHE A 387 -4.00 -12.62 -16.98
C PHE A 387 -3.02 -12.92 -18.12
N SER A 388 -2.47 -14.14 -18.16
CA SER A 388 -1.42 -14.52 -19.12
C SER A 388 -1.96 -15.13 -20.41
N GLY A 389 -3.19 -15.68 -20.41
CA GLY A 389 -3.74 -16.47 -21.50
C GLY A 389 -3.09 -17.85 -21.66
N ARG A 390 -2.27 -18.29 -20.69
CA ARG A 390 -1.58 -19.59 -20.71
C ARG A 390 -2.44 -20.64 -20.01
N ASN A 391 -2.35 -21.89 -20.47
CA ASN A 391 -3.06 -23.06 -19.93
C ASN A 391 -4.59 -22.85 -19.81
N PRO A 392 -5.28 -22.39 -20.87
CA PRO A 392 -6.72 -22.12 -20.83
C PRO A 392 -7.56 -23.33 -20.39
N GLU A 393 -7.09 -24.54 -20.68
CA GLU A 393 -7.72 -25.81 -20.27
C GLU A 393 -7.78 -25.99 -18.74
N GLN A 394 -6.91 -25.31 -17.98
CA GLN A 394 -6.88 -25.35 -16.52
C GLN A 394 -7.77 -24.28 -15.87
N LEU A 395 -8.38 -23.39 -16.65
CA LEU A 395 -9.19 -22.31 -16.12
C LEU A 395 -10.44 -22.84 -15.43
N ALA A 396 -11.26 -23.62 -16.14
CA ALA A 396 -12.49 -24.17 -15.59
C ALA A 396 -12.24 -25.03 -14.34
N PRO A 397 -11.28 -25.99 -14.31
CA PRO A 397 -10.93 -26.71 -13.09
C PRO A 397 -10.52 -25.80 -11.92
N SER A 398 -9.70 -24.77 -12.18
CA SER A 398 -9.25 -23.84 -11.12
C SER A 398 -10.41 -23.01 -10.57
N VAL A 399 -11.33 -22.57 -11.44
CA VAL A 399 -12.55 -21.86 -11.04
C VAL A 399 -13.46 -22.80 -10.24
N ASP A 400 -13.68 -24.03 -10.70
CA ASP A 400 -14.52 -25.01 -10.02
C ASP A 400 -14.01 -25.35 -8.61
N GLU A 401 -12.70 -25.50 -8.45
CA GLU A 401 -12.04 -25.74 -7.16
C GLU A 401 -12.24 -24.57 -6.19
N PHE A 402 -12.05 -23.33 -6.67
CA PHE A 402 -12.28 -22.13 -5.87
C PHE A 402 -13.76 -22.02 -5.47
N ILE A 403 -14.67 -22.08 -6.44
CA ILE A 403 -16.12 -21.93 -6.24
C ILE A 403 -16.65 -23.03 -5.29
N GLY A 404 -16.22 -24.28 -5.46
CA GLY A 404 -16.65 -25.41 -4.62
C GLY A 404 -16.18 -25.30 -3.15
N SER A 405 -15.10 -24.55 -2.90
CA SER A 405 -14.55 -24.35 -1.55
C SER A 405 -15.01 -23.04 -0.90
N LEU A 406 -15.52 -22.10 -1.68
CA LEU A 406 -15.75 -20.71 -1.28
C LEU A 406 -16.75 -20.58 -0.13
N ASP A 407 -17.93 -21.18 -0.22
CA ASP A 407 -18.97 -21.04 0.82
C ASP A 407 -18.47 -21.52 2.19
N ASN A 408 -17.85 -22.70 2.21
CA ASN A 408 -17.25 -23.28 3.41
C ASN A 408 -16.11 -22.40 3.97
N HIS A 409 -15.30 -21.81 3.09
CA HIS A 409 -14.22 -20.94 3.51
C HIS A 409 -14.73 -19.64 4.15
N ILE A 410 -15.77 -19.02 3.58
CA ILE A 410 -16.46 -17.86 4.17
C ILE A 410 -16.98 -18.22 5.56
N GLY A 411 -17.71 -19.33 5.68
CA GLY A 411 -18.28 -19.79 6.95
C GLY A 411 -17.24 -20.09 8.03
N ARG A 412 -16.02 -20.52 7.66
CA ARG A 412 -14.92 -20.77 8.62
C ARG A 412 -14.15 -19.51 9.01
N THR A 413 -14.00 -18.56 8.10
CA THR A 413 -13.15 -17.37 8.32
C THR A 413 -13.94 -16.15 8.82
N THR A 414 -15.24 -16.08 8.55
CA THR A 414 -16.22 -15.11 9.07
C THR A 414 -15.68 -13.67 9.07
N ARG A 415 -15.34 -13.09 10.23
CA ARG A 415 -14.82 -11.72 10.34
C ARG A 415 -13.54 -11.50 9.54
N ARG A 416 -12.67 -12.51 9.41
CA ARG A 416 -11.46 -12.41 8.57
C ARG A 416 -11.79 -12.38 7.08
N TRP A 417 -12.94 -12.95 6.68
CA TRP A 417 -13.39 -12.90 5.29
C TRP A 417 -13.75 -11.49 4.84
N MET A 418 -14.11 -10.57 5.75
CA MET A 418 -14.46 -9.20 5.39
C MET A 418 -13.36 -8.54 4.55
N GLU A 419 -12.09 -8.70 4.98
CA GLU A 419 -10.93 -8.22 4.25
C GLU A 419 -10.69 -8.97 2.93
N SER A 420 -10.61 -10.30 3.00
CA SER A 420 -10.43 -11.13 1.80
C SER A 420 -11.52 -10.88 0.75
N GLY A 421 -12.76 -10.66 1.19
CA GLY A 421 -13.93 -10.44 0.35
C GLY A 421 -13.80 -9.19 -0.51
N TYR A 422 -13.44 -8.04 0.08
CA TYR A 422 -13.23 -6.85 -0.75
C TYR A 422 -11.99 -6.95 -1.64
N TYR A 423 -10.92 -7.66 -1.23
CA TYR A 423 -9.79 -7.94 -2.13
C TYR A 423 -10.21 -8.78 -3.35
N ILE A 424 -11.00 -9.83 -3.13
CA ILE A 424 -11.53 -10.69 -4.19
C ILE A 424 -12.45 -9.89 -5.11
N GLY A 425 -13.40 -9.14 -4.56
CA GLY A 425 -14.32 -8.31 -5.35
C GLY A 425 -13.59 -7.30 -6.23
N ILE A 426 -12.56 -6.63 -5.70
CA ILE A 426 -11.73 -5.70 -6.48
C ILE A 426 -10.92 -6.43 -7.56
N ALA A 427 -10.32 -7.58 -7.24
CA ALA A 427 -9.55 -8.36 -8.21
C ALA A 427 -10.44 -8.87 -9.37
N LEU A 428 -11.67 -9.29 -9.09
CA LEU A 428 -12.67 -9.65 -10.10
C LEU A 428 -13.10 -8.44 -10.94
N GLY A 429 -13.34 -7.28 -10.32
CA GLY A 429 -13.58 -6.03 -11.06
C GLY A 429 -12.42 -5.69 -12.00
N CYS A 430 -11.17 -5.86 -11.53
CA CYS A 430 -9.99 -5.67 -12.37
C CYS A 430 -9.88 -6.70 -13.51
N SER A 431 -10.27 -7.96 -13.30
CA SER A 431 -10.22 -8.97 -14.36
C SER A 431 -11.28 -8.73 -15.45
N LEU A 432 -12.46 -8.19 -15.10
CA LEU A 432 -13.45 -7.71 -16.07
C LEU A 432 -12.91 -6.58 -16.96
N LEU A 433 -11.97 -5.78 -16.45
CA LEU A 433 -11.24 -4.77 -17.21
C LEU A 433 -10.01 -5.33 -17.95
N GLU A 434 -9.83 -6.66 -17.95
CA GLU A 434 -8.61 -7.35 -18.41
C GLU A 434 -7.34 -6.70 -17.84
N TYR A 435 -7.39 -6.31 -16.56
CA TYR A 435 -6.31 -5.65 -15.85
C TYR A 435 -5.84 -4.37 -16.56
N GLY A 436 -6.80 -3.53 -16.99
CA GLY A 436 -6.54 -2.25 -17.65
C GLY A 436 -6.13 -2.38 -19.12
N SER A 437 -6.47 -3.48 -19.80
CA SER A 437 -6.16 -3.64 -21.23
C SER A 437 -6.92 -2.62 -22.08
N GLU A 438 -6.24 -1.94 -23.01
CA GLU A 438 -6.88 -0.95 -23.88
C GLU A 438 -7.84 -1.58 -24.91
N SER A 439 -7.67 -2.87 -25.18
CA SER A 439 -8.56 -3.64 -26.07
C SER A 439 -9.87 -4.06 -25.41
N ASN A 440 -9.96 -3.98 -24.08
CA ASN A 440 -11.11 -4.48 -23.33
C ASN A 440 -12.35 -3.63 -23.61
N VAL A 441 -13.50 -4.29 -23.76
CA VAL A 441 -14.77 -3.62 -24.11
C VAL A 441 -15.20 -2.60 -23.05
N LEU A 442 -15.04 -2.89 -21.76
CA LEU A 442 -15.37 -1.96 -20.68
C LEU A 442 -14.35 -0.82 -20.58
N MET A 443 -13.05 -1.12 -20.72
CA MET A 443 -11.99 -0.10 -20.67
C MET A 443 -12.12 0.94 -21.77
N ARG A 444 -12.55 0.55 -22.98
CA ARG A 444 -12.81 1.49 -24.08
C ARG A 444 -13.95 2.44 -23.74
N GLU A 445 -15.03 1.96 -23.13
CA GLU A 445 -16.14 2.79 -22.69
C GLU A 445 -15.74 3.73 -21.55
N ILE A 446 -15.00 3.23 -20.55
CA ILE A 446 -14.49 4.05 -19.44
C ILE A 446 -13.59 5.18 -19.96
N LYS A 447 -12.68 4.87 -20.89
CA LYS A 447 -11.80 5.87 -21.52
C LYS A 447 -12.53 6.83 -22.45
N SER A 448 -13.55 6.35 -23.17
CA SER A 448 -14.33 7.18 -24.10
C SER A 448 -15.27 8.12 -23.36
N GLY A 449 -15.89 7.67 -22.26
CA GLY A 449 -16.67 8.51 -21.36
C GLY A 449 -15.87 9.67 -20.76
N ALA A 450 -14.54 9.54 -20.64
CA ALA A 450 -13.66 10.64 -20.25
C ALA A 450 -13.40 11.66 -21.38
N ARG A 451 -13.65 11.31 -22.65
CA ARG A 451 -13.27 12.11 -23.84
C ARG A 451 -14.43 12.84 -24.55
N THR A 452 -15.69 12.62 -24.18
CA THR A 452 -16.87 13.06 -24.96
C THR A 452 -17.21 14.57 -24.93
N ASP A 453 -16.34 15.45 -24.43
CA ASP A 453 -16.60 16.91 -24.43
C ASP A 453 -15.85 17.71 -25.52
N ASP A 454 -14.92 17.09 -26.26
CA ASP A 454 -14.36 17.75 -27.44
C ASP A 454 -15.38 17.65 -28.59
N THR A 455 -16.20 18.69 -28.69
CA THR A 455 -17.15 18.95 -29.78
C THR A 455 -16.43 19.22 -31.09
N ASP A 456 -15.69 18.25 -31.65
CA ASP A 456 -15.40 18.18 -33.09
C ASP A 456 -14.73 16.86 -33.54
N THR A 457 -15.32 15.71 -33.24
CA THR A 457 -14.97 14.49 -33.99
C THR A 457 -16.23 13.78 -34.49
N THR A 458 -16.59 14.17 -35.71
CA THR A 458 -17.42 13.45 -36.67
C THR A 458 -17.43 11.95 -36.46
N MET A 459 -18.64 11.38 -36.48
CA MET A 459 -18.94 9.95 -36.52
C MET A 459 -17.97 9.15 -37.40
N GLN A 460 -16.98 8.54 -36.77
CA GLN A 460 -16.48 7.24 -37.21
C GLN A 460 -17.07 6.23 -36.25
N GLY A 461 -18.02 5.45 -36.76
CA GLY A 461 -18.57 4.31 -36.03
C GLY A 461 -17.43 3.40 -35.62
N VAL A 462 -17.03 3.47 -34.35
CA VAL A 462 -16.27 2.40 -33.73
C VAL A 462 -17.26 1.24 -33.70
N GLU A 463 -17.11 0.30 -34.64
CA GLU A 463 -17.83 -0.98 -34.56
C GLU A 463 -17.71 -1.47 -33.12
N ALA A 464 -18.85 -1.83 -32.52
CA ALA A 464 -18.91 -2.37 -31.17
C ALA A 464 -18.06 -3.65 -31.14
N ALA A 465 -16.77 -3.51 -30.79
CA ALA A 465 -15.88 -4.66 -30.90
C ALA A 465 -16.38 -5.75 -29.97
N ALA A 466 -16.42 -6.97 -30.50
CA ALA A 466 -16.91 -8.11 -29.78
C ALA A 466 -16.10 -8.32 -28.49
N PRO A 467 -16.75 -8.75 -27.39
CA PRO A 467 -16.04 -9.14 -26.18
C PRO A 467 -15.03 -10.25 -26.49
N SER A 468 -13.83 -10.15 -25.92
CA SER A 468 -12.81 -11.20 -26.01
C SER A 468 -13.27 -12.45 -25.24
N GLN A 469 -12.72 -13.62 -25.59
CA GLN A 469 -12.98 -14.83 -24.81
C GLN A 469 -12.52 -14.67 -23.34
N ARG A 470 -11.37 -14.01 -23.12
CA ARG A 470 -10.84 -13.74 -21.77
C ARG A 470 -11.80 -12.89 -20.93
N PHE A 471 -12.43 -11.89 -21.53
CA PHE A 471 -13.47 -11.10 -20.88
C PHE A 471 -14.68 -11.97 -20.52
N LEU A 472 -15.14 -12.82 -21.45
CA LEU A 472 -16.28 -13.71 -21.20
C LEU A 472 -15.98 -14.72 -20.08
N ASP A 473 -14.76 -15.27 -20.06
CA ASP A 473 -14.31 -16.19 -19.01
C ASP A 473 -14.20 -15.48 -17.65
N ALA A 474 -13.68 -14.25 -17.62
CA ALA A 474 -13.63 -13.41 -16.42
C ALA A 474 -15.04 -13.07 -15.92
N LEU A 475 -15.98 -12.81 -16.83
CA LEU A 475 -17.38 -12.55 -16.49
C LEU A 475 -18.05 -13.80 -15.90
N ASP A 476 -17.84 -14.98 -16.48
CA ASP A 476 -18.34 -16.24 -15.92
C ASP A 476 -17.80 -16.47 -14.51
N PHE A 477 -16.47 -16.36 -14.34
CA PHE A 477 -15.83 -16.52 -13.04
C PHE A 477 -16.38 -15.53 -11.99
N THR A 478 -16.54 -14.27 -12.38
CA THR A 478 -17.09 -13.22 -11.51
C THR A 478 -18.53 -13.53 -11.11
N CYS A 479 -19.39 -13.91 -12.06
CA CYS A 479 -20.80 -14.21 -11.79
C CYS A 479 -20.98 -15.47 -10.94
N ARG A 480 -20.16 -16.50 -11.13
CA ARG A 480 -20.17 -17.69 -10.27
C ARG A 480 -19.73 -17.37 -8.85
N THR A 481 -18.76 -16.47 -8.69
CA THR A 481 -18.36 -15.98 -7.36
C THR A 481 -19.48 -15.18 -6.70
N HIS A 482 -20.15 -14.30 -7.47
CA HIS A 482 -21.34 -13.57 -7.00
C HIS A 482 -22.45 -14.50 -6.53
N ASP A 483 -22.74 -15.58 -7.27
CA ASP A 483 -23.79 -16.53 -6.90
C ASP A 483 -23.53 -17.15 -5.52
N VAL A 484 -22.30 -17.60 -5.24
CA VAL A 484 -21.95 -18.17 -3.92
C VAL A 484 -22.05 -17.12 -2.82
N VAL A 485 -21.43 -15.94 -3.02
CA VAL A 485 -21.37 -14.91 -1.98
C VAL A 485 -22.75 -14.33 -1.67
N PHE A 486 -23.58 -14.09 -2.68
CA PHE A 486 -24.90 -13.47 -2.50
C PHE A 486 -26.01 -14.44 -2.08
N ARG A 487 -25.73 -15.75 -1.97
CA ARG A 487 -26.63 -16.71 -1.30
C ARG A 487 -26.51 -16.68 0.22
N ARG A 488 -25.48 -16.02 0.77
CA ARG A 488 -25.24 -15.92 2.22
C ARG A 488 -26.06 -14.79 2.85
N PHE A 489 -27.38 -14.90 2.76
CA PHE A 489 -28.30 -13.89 3.28
C PHE A 489 -28.09 -13.67 4.78
N GLY A 490 -27.97 -12.41 5.18
CA GLY A 490 -27.83 -12.03 6.59
C GLY A 490 -26.44 -12.31 7.18
N ASP A 491 -25.49 -12.85 6.41
CA ASP A 491 -24.11 -13.00 6.85
C ASP A 491 -23.38 -11.64 6.76
N PRO A 492 -23.02 -11.00 7.88
CA PRO A 492 -22.38 -9.69 7.84
C PRO A 492 -20.99 -9.73 7.19
N SER A 493 -20.34 -10.89 7.13
CA SER A 493 -18.98 -11.04 6.58
C SER A 493 -18.90 -10.78 5.08
N VAL A 494 -20.01 -10.93 4.34
CA VAL A 494 -20.07 -10.69 2.89
C VAL A 494 -20.45 -9.26 2.51
N THR A 495 -20.82 -8.42 3.49
CA THR A 495 -21.25 -7.03 3.25
C THR A 495 -20.17 -6.18 2.54
N PRO A 496 -18.87 -6.26 2.90
CA PRO A 496 -17.82 -5.51 2.17
C PRO A 496 -17.69 -5.94 0.71
N TYR A 497 -17.84 -7.23 0.42
CA TYR A 497 -17.87 -7.75 -0.94
C TYR A 497 -19.06 -7.17 -1.72
N LEU A 498 -20.25 -7.16 -1.10
CA LEU A 498 -21.45 -6.57 -1.69
C LEU A 498 -21.26 -5.08 -1.99
N HIS A 499 -20.68 -4.33 -1.06
CA HIS A 499 -20.39 -2.90 -1.24
C HIS A 499 -19.48 -2.64 -2.45
N VAL A 500 -18.35 -3.36 -2.56
CA VAL A 500 -17.43 -3.27 -3.72
C VAL A 500 -18.14 -3.62 -5.03
N THR A 501 -19.00 -4.64 -5.02
CA THR A 501 -19.72 -5.04 -6.24
C THR A 501 -20.74 -3.97 -6.65
N LEU A 502 -21.50 -3.44 -5.70
CA LEU A 502 -22.50 -2.41 -5.95
C LEU A 502 -21.86 -1.08 -6.41
N SER A 503 -20.69 -0.71 -5.88
CA SER A 503 -19.98 0.50 -6.33
C SER A 503 -19.53 0.37 -7.79
N PHE A 504 -19.03 -0.81 -8.20
CA PHE A 504 -18.66 -1.09 -9.59
C PHE A 504 -19.88 -1.05 -10.51
N LEU A 505 -20.99 -1.69 -10.13
CA LEU A 505 -22.24 -1.65 -10.90
C LEU A 505 -22.81 -0.23 -10.98
N HIS A 506 -22.73 0.54 -9.89
CA HIS A 506 -23.16 1.93 -9.85
C HIS A 506 -22.35 2.81 -10.81
N HIS A 507 -21.05 2.59 -10.95
CA HIS A 507 -20.23 3.28 -11.95
C HIS A 507 -20.71 2.96 -13.38
N LEU A 508 -20.99 1.69 -13.67
CA LEU A 508 -21.47 1.26 -14.98
C LEU A 508 -22.87 1.78 -15.34
N LEU A 509 -23.68 2.25 -14.39
CA LEU A 509 -24.92 2.98 -14.69
C LEU A 509 -24.68 4.19 -15.59
N LYS A 510 -23.51 4.84 -15.43
CA LYS A 510 -23.11 6.02 -16.20
C LYS A 510 -22.62 5.64 -17.62
N LEU A 511 -22.43 4.34 -17.88
CA LEU A 511 -21.89 3.79 -19.13
C LEU A 511 -22.80 2.68 -19.67
N PRO A 512 -23.97 3.00 -20.26
CA PRO A 512 -24.95 1.99 -20.69
C PRO A 512 -24.38 0.95 -21.66
N ALA A 513 -23.47 1.33 -22.56
CA ALA A 513 -22.79 0.42 -23.47
C ALA A 513 -21.92 -0.60 -22.73
N ALA A 514 -21.21 -0.16 -21.69
CA ALA A 514 -20.41 -1.04 -20.83
C ALA A 514 -21.32 -2.01 -20.04
N MET A 515 -22.41 -1.49 -19.46
CA MET A 515 -23.38 -2.30 -18.70
C MET A 515 -24.03 -3.39 -19.58
N ALA A 516 -24.32 -3.09 -20.85
CA ALA A 516 -24.91 -4.03 -21.80
C ALA A 516 -24.06 -5.32 -21.99
N HIS A 517 -22.75 -5.25 -21.78
CA HIS A 517 -21.87 -6.42 -21.88
C HIS A 517 -21.99 -7.39 -20.70
N ILE A 518 -22.46 -6.94 -19.53
CA ILE A 518 -22.49 -7.76 -18.32
C ILE A 518 -23.90 -7.99 -17.75
N GLU A 519 -24.86 -7.10 -18.04
CA GLU A 519 -26.18 -7.05 -17.37
C GLU A 519 -26.93 -8.39 -17.34
N SER A 520 -26.79 -9.18 -18.40
CA SER A 520 -27.50 -10.46 -18.58
C SER A 520 -27.02 -11.56 -17.65
N LYS A 521 -25.79 -11.44 -17.13
CA LYS A 521 -25.15 -12.44 -16.26
C LYS A 521 -25.13 -12.02 -14.79
N ILE A 522 -25.36 -10.75 -14.48
CA ILE A 522 -25.39 -10.27 -13.10
C ILE A 522 -26.58 -10.91 -12.35
N PRO A 523 -26.38 -11.48 -11.15
CA PRO A 523 -27.45 -12.12 -10.39
C PRO A 523 -28.34 -11.10 -9.67
N TRP A 524 -29.07 -10.28 -10.44
CA TRP A 524 -29.92 -9.20 -9.92
C TRP A 524 -30.91 -9.66 -8.85
N LYS A 525 -31.45 -10.87 -8.98
CA LYS A 525 -32.34 -11.47 -7.97
C LYS A 525 -31.65 -11.74 -6.64
N LEU A 526 -30.44 -12.30 -6.63
CA LEU A 526 -29.68 -12.49 -5.40
C LEU A 526 -29.30 -11.15 -4.77
N ILE A 527 -28.91 -10.17 -5.58
CA ILE A 527 -28.62 -8.79 -5.10
C ILE A 527 -29.87 -8.19 -4.43
N SER A 528 -31.04 -8.30 -5.07
CA SER A 528 -32.32 -7.84 -4.49
C SER A 528 -32.65 -8.53 -3.17
N LEU A 529 -32.41 -9.83 -3.04
CA LEU A 529 -32.64 -10.58 -1.81
C LEU A 529 -31.67 -10.13 -0.70
N MET A 530 -30.38 -10.00 -1.01
CA MET A 530 -29.37 -9.47 -0.09
C MET A 530 -29.74 -8.08 0.42
N LEU A 531 -30.11 -7.16 -0.48
CA LEU A 531 -30.57 -5.81 -0.11
C LEU A 531 -31.80 -5.86 0.79
N ASN A 532 -32.77 -6.73 0.52
CA ASN A 532 -33.96 -6.89 1.37
C ASN A 532 -33.63 -7.49 2.75
N THR A 533 -32.58 -8.30 2.88
CA THR A 533 -32.10 -8.70 4.21
C THR A 533 -31.53 -7.52 4.98
N LEU A 534 -30.81 -6.61 4.29
CA LEU A 534 -30.28 -5.38 4.91
C LEU A 534 -31.40 -4.39 5.29
N VAL A 535 -32.47 -4.30 4.50
CA VAL A 535 -33.67 -3.51 4.86
C VAL A 535 -34.20 -3.91 6.23
N GLY A 536 -34.19 -5.20 6.56
CA GLY A 536 -34.69 -5.71 7.84
C GLY A 536 -33.92 -5.21 9.08
N VAL A 537 -32.70 -4.72 8.91
CA VAL A 537 -31.85 -4.19 9.99
C VAL A 537 -31.58 -2.69 9.87
N CYS A 538 -32.09 -2.03 8.82
CA CYS A 538 -31.87 -0.60 8.60
C CYS A 538 -32.69 0.26 9.57
N SER A 539 -32.03 1.25 10.17
CA SER A 539 -32.61 2.17 11.15
C SER A 539 -33.08 3.49 10.52
N ASP A 540 -32.45 3.93 9.43
CA ASP A 540 -32.60 5.27 8.84
C ASP A 540 -32.78 5.22 7.31
N PHE A 541 -34.03 5.12 6.88
CA PHE A 541 -34.37 5.03 5.46
C PHE A 541 -34.25 6.37 4.71
N ASP A 542 -34.26 7.50 5.42
CA ASP A 542 -34.13 8.81 4.79
C ASP A 542 -32.73 8.94 4.15
N LYS A 543 -31.69 8.41 4.82
CA LYS A 543 -30.35 8.28 4.24
C LYS A 543 -30.30 7.37 3.02
N VAL A 544 -30.99 6.23 3.06
CA VAL A 544 -31.02 5.26 1.96
C VAL A 544 -31.69 5.84 0.71
N GLU A 545 -32.73 6.65 0.89
CA GLU A 545 -33.52 7.24 -0.20
C GLU A 545 -33.02 8.62 -0.67
N SER A 546 -32.00 9.17 0.00
CA SER A 546 -31.37 10.44 -0.35
C SER A 546 -30.60 10.36 -1.68
N ASP A 547 -30.56 11.49 -2.40
CA ASP A 547 -29.70 11.64 -3.59
C ASP A 547 -28.23 11.92 -3.21
N GLU A 548 -27.98 12.29 -1.94
CA GLU A 548 -26.64 12.55 -1.42
C GLU A 548 -25.92 11.29 -0.97
N PHE A 549 -24.59 11.32 -0.92
CA PHE A 549 -23.77 10.17 -0.52
C PHE A 549 -24.10 9.73 0.91
N SER A 550 -24.37 8.43 1.10
CA SER A 550 -24.71 7.87 2.41
C SER A 550 -23.53 7.93 3.39
N ARG A 551 -23.56 8.93 4.28
CA ARG A 551 -22.61 9.15 5.38
C ARG A 551 -23.32 9.73 6.61
N ASN A 552 -22.67 9.64 7.77
CA ASN A 552 -23.13 10.33 8.97
C ASN A 552 -22.69 11.79 8.96
N GLU A 553 -23.63 12.73 8.79
CA GLU A 553 -23.34 14.18 8.72
C GLU A 553 -22.84 14.78 10.04
N LYS A 554 -23.15 14.14 11.17
CA LYS A 554 -22.84 14.68 12.51
C LYS A 554 -21.39 14.41 12.95
N ASP A 555 -20.73 13.47 12.29
CA ASP A 555 -19.38 13.02 12.64
C ASP A 555 -18.38 13.40 11.55
N SER A 556 -17.09 13.47 11.93
CA SER A 556 -16.01 13.60 10.97
C SER A 556 -16.04 12.43 9.97
N PRO A 557 -15.79 12.66 8.66
CA PRO A 557 -15.70 11.57 7.69
C PRO A 557 -14.84 10.43 8.18
N ARG A 558 -15.40 9.22 8.19
CA ARG A 558 -14.72 8.00 8.61
C ARG A 558 -14.86 6.93 7.52
N PRO A 559 -13.97 6.93 6.52
CA PRO A 559 -14.02 5.94 5.46
C PRO A 559 -13.84 4.51 6.00
N LEU A 560 -14.54 3.56 5.38
CA LEU A 560 -14.47 2.14 5.71
C LEU A 560 -13.17 1.52 5.17
N PRO A 561 -12.71 0.36 5.70
CA PRO A 561 -11.57 -0.36 5.13
C PRO A 561 -11.71 -0.62 3.63
N ASP A 562 -12.91 -1.02 3.21
CA ASP A 562 -13.27 -1.23 1.81
C ASP A 562 -13.42 0.07 1.00
N ASP A 563 -13.57 1.24 1.63
CA ASP A 563 -13.46 2.53 0.94
C ASP A 563 -12.00 2.84 0.58
N PHE A 564 -11.08 2.66 1.54
CA PHE A 564 -9.65 2.84 1.30
C PHE A 564 -9.11 1.84 0.27
N ALA A 565 -9.59 0.59 0.32
CA ALA A 565 -9.22 -0.43 -0.66
C ALA A 565 -9.63 -0.01 -2.09
N GLN A 566 -10.80 0.61 -2.24
CA GLN A 566 -11.33 1.02 -3.54
C GLN A 566 -10.77 2.35 -4.05
N ARG A 567 -10.44 3.30 -3.17
CA ARG A 567 -9.91 4.62 -3.50
C ARG A 567 -8.82 4.56 -4.57
N GLY A 568 -8.92 5.40 -5.60
CA GLY A 568 -7.99 5.41 -6.73
C GLY A 568 -8.38 4.52 -7.91
N LEU A 569 -9.27 3.54 -7.74
CA LEU A 569 -9.70 2.67 -8.84
C LEU A 569 -10.55 3.45 -9.86
N LEU A 570 -10.44 3.05 -11.13
CA LEU A 570 -11.10 3.71 -12.26
C LEU A 570 -12.62 3.91 -12.08
N TRP A 571 -13.29 3.03 -11.34
CA TRP A 571 -14.74 3.09 -11.16
C TRP A 571 -15.22 3.90 -9.95
N VAL A 572 -14.32 4.31 -9.05
CA VAL A 572 -14.68 5.20 -7.91
C VAL A 572 -14.19 6.63 -8.09
N GLU A 573 -13.16 6.84 -8.92
CA GLU A 573 -12.61 8.16 -9.22
C GLU A 573 -13.44 8.95 -10.24
N LYS A 574 -13.19 10.25 -10.31
CA LYS A 574 -13.72 11.14 -11.35
C LYS A 574 -13.15 10.73 -12.72
N TYR A 575 -13.94 10.84 -13.79
CA TYR A 575 -13.48 10.51 -15.16
C TYR A 575 -12.38 11.44 -15.62
N ASP A 576 -12.48 12.71 -15.25
CA ASP A 576 -11.50 13.75 -15.53
C ASP A 576 -11.17 14.51 -14.24
N GLN A 577 -9.96 14.33 -13.73
CA GLN A 577 -9.49 15.02 -12.52
C GLN A 577 -9.25 16.51 -12.71
N THR A 578 -9.22 16.99 -13.97
CA THR A 578 -8.92 18.39 -14.31
C THR A 578 -10.18 19.25 -14.47
N LYS A 579 -11.36 18.63 -14.58
CA LYS A 579 -12.64 19.33 -14.76
C LYS A 579 -13.33 19.61 -13.43
N VAL A 580 -13.92 20.80 -13.35
CA VAL A 580 -14.65 21.30 -12.17
C VAL A 580 -15.98 20.57 -11.99
N GLU A 581 -16.42 20.43 -10.74
CA GLU A 581 -17.59 19.64 -10.30
C GLU A 581 -18.96 20.07 -10.84
N GLU A 582 -19.05 21.22 -11.51
CA GLU A 582 -20.34 21.71 -12.05
C GLU A 582 -20.90 20.79 -13.15
N ASP A 583 -20.06 19.95 -13.78
CA ASP A 583 -20.55 18.87 -14.61
C ASP A 583 -20.98 17.67 -13.75
N SER A 584 -22.28 17.54 -13.54
CA SER A 584 -22.90 16.41 -12.84
C SER A 584 -22.46 15.03 -13.38
N LYS A 585 -21.97 14.95 -14.63
CA LYS A 585 -21.45 13.71 -15.23
C LYS A 585 -20.04 13.34 -14.74
N ASN A 586 -19.25 14.29 -14.24
CA ASN A 586 -17.87 14.08 -13.77
C ASN A 586 -17.76 13.86 -12.25
N LYS A 587 -18.89 13.62 -11.57
CA LYS A 587 -18.89 13.33 -10.12
C LYS A 587 -18.38 11.90 -9.84
N GLY A 588 -17.35 11.79 -9.01
CA GLY A 588 -16.81 10.52 -8.51
C GLY A 588 -17.80 9.79 -7.59
N TYR A 589 -17.46 8.58 -7.16
CA TYR A 589 -18.29 7.86 -6.20
C TYR A 589 -18.23 8.50 -4.81
N TYR A 590 -17.02 8.80 -4.34
CA TYR A 590 -16.79 9.44 -3.05
C TYR A 590 -16.85 10.97 -3.15
N PRO A 591 -17.42 11.66 -2.15
CA PRO A 591 -17.25 13.10 -1.99
C PRO A 591 -15.77 13.51 -1.83
N ASP A 592 -15.40 14.70 -2.31
CA ASP A 592 -14.00 15.19 -2.26
C ASP A 592 -13.45 15.32 -0.83
N ASP A 593 -14.33 15.57 0.15
CA ASP A 593 -13.98 15.66 1.56
C ASP A 593 -13.91 14.30 2.28
N TRP A 594 -14.34 13.20 1.64
CA TRP A 594 -14.51 11.89 2.30
C TRP A 594 -13.22 11.37 2.94
N PHE A 595 -12.09 11.54 2.23
CA PHE A 595 -10.78 11.10 2.71
C PHE A 595 -9.95 12.23 3.37
N THR A 596 -10.51 13.42 3.55
CA THR A 596 -9.76 14.59 4.06
C THR A 596 -9.60 14.60 5.59
N ALA A 597 -10.54 13.98 6.32
CA ALA A 597 -10.49 13.87 7.77
C ALA A 597 -9.52 12.78 8.27
N ALA A 598 -8.91 12.01 7.36
CA ALA A 598 -8.06 10.89 7.68
C ALA A 598 -6.66 11.34 8.14
N LYS A 599 -6.55 11.85 9.37
CA LYS A 599 -5.35 11.64 10.21
C LYS A 599 -5.46 10.29 10.95
N ILE A 600 -6.02 9.29 10.29
CA ILE A 600 -6.21 7.94 10.79
C ILE A 600 -4.92 7.20 10.47
N ASP A 601 -4.26 6.65 11.49
CA ASP A 601 -3.07 5.83 11.27
C ASP A 601 -3.42 4.55 10.50
N ASP A 602 -2.46 3.94 9.81
CA ASP A 602 -2.67 2.75 9.00
C ASP A 602 -3.28 1.58 9.80
N GLU A 603 -2.90 1.43 11.07
CA GLU A 603 -3.49 0.40 11.94
C GLU A 603 -4.95 0.68 12.28
N GLU A 604 -5.33 1.95 12.44
CA GLU A 604 -6.68 2.37 12.76
C GLU A 604 -7.62 2.25 11.56
N ARG A 605 -7.09 2.38 10.33
CA ARG A 605 -7.83 2.20 9.06
C ARG A 605 -8.54 0.87 8.96
N TYR A 606 -7.87 -0.20 9.38
CA TYR A 606 -8.37 -1.57 9.28
C TYR A 606 -8.99 -2.06 10.60
N PHE A 607 -9.10 -1.17 11.60
CA PHE A 607 -9.71 -1.47 12.88
C PHE A 607 -11.24 -1.39 12.80
N GLU A 608 -11.85 -2.55 12.55
CA GLU A 608 -13.32 -2.71 12.47
C GLU A 608 -14.01 -2.49 13.84
N VAL A 609 -14.95 -1.53 13.87
CA VAL A 609 -15.86 -1.27 15.00
C VAL A 609 -17.32 -1.47 14.56
N ALA A 610 -18.21 -1.71 15.52
CA ALA A 610 -19.61 -2.07 15.22
C ALA A 610 -20.35 -1.05 14.34
N SER A 611 -20.12 0.26 14.52
CA SER A 611 -20.75 1.31 13.71
C SER A 611 -20.35 1.26 12.23
N MET A 612 -19.16 0.75 11.90
CA MET A 612 -18.74 0.59 10.50
C MET A 612 -19.60 -0.42 9.75
N MET A 613 -20.12 -1.43 10.45
CA MET A 613 -21.04 -2.38 9.83
C MET A 613 -22.36 -1.72 9.45
N GLU A 614 -22.95 -0.93 10.35
CA GLU A 614 -24.20 -0.19 10.08
C GLU A 614 -24.00 0.78 8.91
N GLU A 615 -22.94 1.59 8.94
CA GLU A 615 -22.62 2.51 7.83
C GLU A 615 -22.45 1.79 6.49
N ARG A 616 -21.82 0.61 6.50
CA ARG A 616 -21.65 -0.20 5.30
C ARG A 616 -22.97 -0.75 4.76
N GLN A 617 -23.86 -1.19 5.65
CA GLN A 617 -25.18 -1.68 5.28
C GLN A 617 -26.05 -0.57 4.68
N ASP A 618 -26.05 0.61 5.31
CA ASP A 618 -26.71 1.81 4.79
C ASP A 618 -26.18 2.20 3.41
N ARG A 619 -24.86 2.09 3.20
CA ARG A 619 -24.24 2.40 1.90
C ARG A 619 -24.59 1.39 0.81
N CYS A 620 -24.70 0.10 1.15
CA CYS A 620 -25.18 -0.93 0.23
C CYS A 620 -26.63 -0.67 -0.17
N LEU A 621 -27.49 -0.34 0.79
CA LEU A 621 -28.90 0.00 0.54
C LEU A 621 -29.03 1.25 -0.35
N TRP A 622 -28.25 2.29 -0.05
CA TRP A 622 -28.17 3.50 -0.85
C TRP A 622 -27.75 3.21 -2.30
N LEU A 623 -26.65 2.47 -2.51
CA LEU A 623 -26.21 2.07 -3.85
C LEU A 623 -27.29 1.24 -4.57
N GLY A 624 -27.93 0.31 -3.86
CA GLY A 624 -29.06 -0.45 -4.37
C GLY A 624 -30.20 0.45 -4.85
N ASN A 625 -30.54 1.49 -4.08
CA ASN A 625 -31.55 2.49 -4.45
C ASN A 625 -31.14 3.27 -5.71
N ARG A 626 -29.86 3.68 -5.83
CA ARG A 626 -29.34 4.35 -7.02
C ARG A 626 -29.39 3.50 -8.28
N ILE A 627 -29.07 2.22 -8.17
CA ILE A 627 -29.22 1.27 -9.29
C ILE A 627 -30.71 1.11 -9.64
N ALA A 628 -31.57 0.99 -8.62
CA ALA A 628 -33.01 0.80 -8.79
C ALA A 628 -33.75 2.01 -9.39
N ALA A 629 -33.19 3.21 -9.27
CA ALA A 629 -33.77 4.44 -9.82
C ALA A 629 -33.94 4.39 -11.35
N THR A 630 -33.15 3.58 -12.05
CA THR A 630 -33.27 3.37 -13.50
C THR A 630 -34.47 2.49 -13.88
N GLY A 631 -34.93 1.62 -12.96
CA GLY A 631 -35.97 0.62 -13.20
C GLY A 631 -35.59 -0.49 -14.19
N MET A 632 -34.36 -0.50 -14.72
CA MET A 632 -33.95 -1.42 -15.78
C MET A 632 -33.57 -2.81 -15.25
N TRP A 633 -32.95 -2.87 -14.07
CA TRP A 633 -32.44 -4.11 -13.48
C TRP A 633 -33.06 -4.37 -12.12
N LEU A 634 -32.92 -3.40 -11.22
CA LEU A 634 -33.59 -3.37 -9.92
C LEU A 634 -34.71 -2.33 -9.94
N THR A 635 -35.67 -2.51 -9.06
CA THR A 635 -36.73 -1.55 -8.75
C THR A 635 -36.87 -1.46 -7.23
N TYR A 636 -37.19 -0.29 -6.68
CA TYR A 636 -37.37 -0.10 -5.25
C TYR A 636 -38.75 0.50 -4.98
N ASP A 637 -39.55 -0.19 -4.17
CA ASP A 637 -40.84 0.31 -3.70
C ASP A 637 -40.64 1.11 -2.42
N LYS A 638 -40.80 2.43 -2.48
CA LYS A 638 -40.63 3.32 -1.33
C LYS A 638 -41.65 3.09 -0.22
N ASN A 639 -42.86 2.64 -0.55
CA ASN A 639 -43.92 2.41 0.44
C ASN A 639 -43.69 1.10 1.20
N LEU A 640 -43.29 0.05 0.48
CA LEU A 640 -42.99 -1.26 1.06
C LEU A 640 -41.54 -1.37 1.55
N ARG A 641 -40.69 -0.38 1.23
CA ARG A 641 -39.24 -0.37 1.46
C ARG A 641 -38.58 -1.66 0.96
N GLN A 642 -38.96 -2.08 -0.24
CA GLN A 642 -38.58 -3.39 -0.76
C GLN A 642 -37.93 -3.28 -2.13
N PHE A 643 -36.79 -3.95 -2.29
CA PHE A 643 -36.16 -4.15 -3.58
C PHE A 643 -36.83 -5.30 -4.32
N ARG A 644 -37.05 -5.08 -5.61
CA ARG A 644 -37.53 -6.06 -6.59
C ARG A 644 -36.64 -6.01 -7.81
N VAL A 645 -36.87 -6.94 -8.72
CA VAL A 645 -36.12 -7.07 -9.96
C VAL A 645 -37.03 -6.76 -11.14
N ALA A 646 -36.50 -6.14 -12.18
CA ALA A 646 -37.23 -5.98 -13.44
C ALA A 646 -37.61 -7.35 -14.01
N GLN A 647 -38.78 -7.47 -14.64
CA GLN A 647 -39.36 -8.74 -15.07
C GLN A 647 -38.42 -9.63 -15.89
N ARG A 648 -37.55 -9.02 -16.72
CA ARG A 648 -36.54 -9.72 -17.54
C ARG A 648 -35.52 -10.52 -16.71
N TYR A 649 -35.22 -10.07 -15.50
CA TYR A 649 -34.20 -10.65 -14.62
C TYR A 649 -34.80 -11.32 -13.39
N ASP A 650 -36.13 -11.35 -13.27
CA ASP A 650 -36.84 -12.03 -12.18
C ASP A 650 -36.86 -13.54 -12.46
N VAL A 651 -35.79 -14.21 -12.02
CA VAL A 651 -35.60 -15.65 -12.16
C VAL A 651 -35.83 -16.34 -10.82
N GLU A 652 -36.33 -17.58 -10.87
CA GLU A 652 -36.39 -18.43 -9.69
C GLU A 652 -34.97 -18.85 -9.27
N ILE A 653 -34.63 -18.62 -8.01
CA ILE A 653 -33.36 -19.07 -7.44
C ILE A 653 -33.57 -20.48 -6.88
N ALA A 654 -32.90 -21.46 -7.48
CA ALA A 654 -32.93 -22.82 -6.98
C ALA A 654 -32.30 -22.91 -5.57
N ASN A 655 -32.94 -23.71 -4.71
CA ASN A 655 -32.50 -24.02 -3.34
C ASN A 655 -32.51 -22.82 -2.37
N LEU A 656 -33.46 -21.88 -2.51
CA LEU A 656 -33.75 -20.94 -1.44
C LEU A 656 -34.39 -21.70 -0.26
N PRO A 657 -34.05 -21.38 1.00
CA PRO A 657 -34.81 -21.85 2.15
C PRO A 657 -36.26 -21.38 1.98
N THR A 658 -37.20 -22.30 1.83
CA THR A 658 -38.63 -21.96 1.84
C THR A 658 -39.06 -21.72 3.29
N ASP A 659 -39.94 -20.75 3.51
CA ASP A 659 -40.56 -20.46 4.84
C ASP A 659 -41.26 -21.68 5.49
N SER A 660 -41.31 -22.83 4.80
CA SER A 660 -41.81 -24.11 5.31
C SER A 660 -40.86 -24.85 6.25
N ASP A 661 -39.55 -24.54 6.26
CA ASP A 661 -38.56 -25.29 7.05
C ASP A 661 -38.36 -24.78 8.50
N THR A 662 -39.07 -23.73 8.90
CA THR A 662 -39.09 -23.22 10.29
C THR A 662 -40.32 -23.63 11.09
N GLY A 663 -41.14 -24.54 10.56
CA GLY A 663 -42.34 -25.04 11.25
C GLY A 663 -42.12 -26.40 11.92
N SER A 664 -42.07 -26.40 13.25
CA SER A 664 -42.35 -27.55 14.12
C SER A 664 -41.34 -28.72 14.10
N ASP A 665 -40.37 -28.66 15.00
CA ASP A 665 -39.97 -29.84 15.80
C ASP A 665 -39.36 -29.40 17.13
N THR A 666 -40.19 -28.86 18.02
CA THR A 666 -39.90 -28.87 19.46
C THR A 666 -40.52 -30.14 20.06
N ALA A 667 -39.84 -31.27 19.88
CA ALA A 667 -40.09 -32.44 20.70
C ALA A 667 -39.35 -32.26 22.04
N THR A 668 -40.13 -31.97 23.07
CA THR A 668 -39.72 -31.93 24.49
C THR A 668 -39.13 -33.30 24.89
N PRO A 669 -37.93 -33.39 25.50
CA PRO A 669 -37.47 -34.65 26.06
C PRO A 669 -38.17 -34.87 27.41
N SER A 670 -39.04 -35.88 27.48
CA SER A 670 -39.63 -36.39 28.71
C SER A 670 -38.57 -37.07 29.57
N SER A 671 -38.46 -36.63 30.82
CA SER A 671 -37.62 -37.23 31.86
C SER A 671 -38.24 -38.52 32.38
N GLU A 672 -37.59 -39.66 32.17
CA GLU A 672 -37.81 -40.88 32.96
C GLU A 672 -36.46 -41.41 33.48
N TRP A 673 -36.15 -41.08 34.73
CA TRP A 673 -35.14 -41.79 35.52
C TRP A 673 -35.86 -42.85 36.34
N GLY A 674 -35.88 -44.09 35.81
CA GLY A 674 -36.27 -45.29 36.54
C GLY A 674 -35.16 -45.74 37.47
N ARG A 675 -35.51 -45.91 38.75
CA ARG A 675 -34.70 -46.59 39.77
C ARG A 675 -34.61 -48.09 39.46
N GLU A 676 -33.41 -48.65 39.56
CA GLU A 676 -33.24 -50.05 39.96
C GLU A 676 -32.18 -50.14 41.06
N ASP A 677 -32.59 -50.77 42.16
CA ASP A 677 -31.79 -51.04 43.35
C ASP A 677 -30.86 -52.24 43.13
N GLY A 678 -29.59 -52.06 43.54
CA GLY A 678 -28.80 -52.98 44.38
C GLY A 678 -28.48 -54.41 43.90
N ALA A 679 -27.19 -54.68 43.65
CA ALA A 679 -26.46 -55.77 44.31
C ALA A 679 -24.93 -55.61 44.18
N ASP A 680 -24.28 -55.81 45.32
CA ASP A 680 -22.86 -55.87 45.68
C ASP A 680 -21.84 -56.36 44.64
N VAL A 681 -20.58 -55.87 44.74
CA VAL A 681 -19.39 -56.69 45.11
C VAL A 681 -18.12 -55.81 45.19
N GLU A 682 -17.54 -55.81 46.40
CA GLU A 682 -16.15 -55.67 46.85
C GLU A 682 -15.05 -55.04 45.97
N MET A 683 -14.36 -54.03 46.55
CA MET A 683 -12.96 -53.70 46.27
C MET A 683 -12.01 -54.65 47.03
N PRO A 684 -10.78 -54.85 46.55
CA PRO A 684 -9.67 -54.21 47.30
C PRO A 684 -8.50 -53.67 46.47
N ASP A 685 -8.01 -52.51 46.94
CA ASP A 685 -6.64 -52.00 47.11
C ASP A 685 -5.55 -52.23 46.03
N ALA A 686 -5.11 -51.12 45.41
CA ALA A 686 -3.79 -50.50 45.62
C ALA A 686 -3.67 -49.18 44.85
#